data_AF-A0A958EX95-F1
#
_entry.id   AF-A0A958EX95-F1
#
_cell.length_a   1.000
_cell.length_b   1.000
_cell.length_c   1.000
_cell.angle_alpha   90.00
_cell.angle_beta   90.00
_cell.angle_gamma   90.00
#
_symmetry.space_group_name_H-M   'P 1'
#
loop_
_entity.id
_entity.type
_entity.pdbx_description
1 polymer ?
#
loop_
_entity_poly.entity_id
_entity_poly.type
_entity_poly.pdbx_seq_one_letter_code
_entity_poly.pdbx_strand_id
1 'polypeptide(L)'
;SMLVVAFVSLYRFASSPTDENVFRTSPSDLYITHNIPAQQIFTTDFPASEQRPNVVFDTIRVGDLILSINDEVMTRPKHIQEFLDKLSPDSSFNLVVFRPSISDGIEFKVQRSSLSDSSFRDIPATVYVSQVTRGGASDRAGLQVGDLIHRINNQRFKDEVEAQQILREGQSGNTLAYDIIRNNNNLTLSITLASVGIRLAALILILSGLVYILMGIFIAIIRPQFKAARLLGLSFIALGFFLMIIYPTISSRFTPYDNFTFFREVFTLICVFYSFPLWLHMAHYFPIERDELRKRKWIRYGSYGLATLFFSLVIVTGNYFFFPIGFITLGIYNNIPWFFRKERSDEYKKFNRIIFHTSLAIGAIILLMLVGLIAFEATFGSRAPGAPPPNGIFTDFFRGYFGLPLMLIPFAYLFTIGHYRLLDLDLRVKRNIQYSIVSMIWSIALLAVLLKALFYLPEMSLNLPNIKFEGSFIEVLDQPMDDQDRINTEKLAVIFLGIFLTWGAWRFRRFVQRFIDLKFDRAQFDYRKAASELAEVMAAQFTMEALADGIVRKLAELMQVKQVGVLFFRNEKECCCSVVYGLQESRWKNFSDSINTRIIKVIQTNKADYRFSVDYLPDDIQVLFEQNGFKHIIAIRSKEKLVGVLLIGEKRSESPFHKDDLMFLAAVAKQASVAIENAFLYDELAEQERMRHELNIARRIQLASLPQTTPKISGLDIAGISIPAQEVGGDYYDYLNGAAADLTVIIGDVSGKGTSAALYMSKVQGIMRSLNDFGLSPRDLFIRANQLLIKDMEKQSFITAMGAAFDAKKQVMQLARAGHSPLYHFCAATGAVNLHTPKGIGLGLTKSEHFSKSLEELELHYAPGDVFLFITDGITEAQNTAHLEYGDAELLDLLKQCNGHSAKRLRDQIIASVNQFAGAMPQHDDLTVVVVKAI
;
A
#
# COMPACT_ATOMS: atom_id res chain seq x y z
N SER A 1 29.30 -17.80 2.24
CA SER A 1 30.71 -17.57 2.62
C SER A 1 30.86 -16.62 3.80
N MET A 2 30.43 -15.34 3.71
CA MET A 2 30.62 -14.33 4.79
C MET A 2 30.03 -14.76 6.15
N LEU A 3 28.80 -15.28 6.14
CA LEU A 3 28.11 -15.75 7.36
C LEU A 3 28.80 -16.94 8.02
N VAL A 4 29.40 -17.83 7.24
CA VAL A 4 30.11 -19.02 7.76
C VAL A 4 31.38 -18.61 8.48
N VAL A 5 32.19 -17.72 7.88
CA VAL A 5 33.41 -17.20 8.51
C VAL A 5 33.10 -16.43 9.79
N ALA A 6 32.04 -15.62 9.79
CA ALA A 6 31.60 -14.89 10.97
C ALA A 6 31.10 -15.82 12.10
N PHE A 7 30.31 -16.84 11.77
CA PHE A 7 29.77 -17.80 12.74
C PHE A 7 30.87 -18.68 13.35
N VAL A 8 31.81 -19.18 12.55
CA VAL A 8 32.94 -19.98 13.05
C VAL A 8 33.88 -19.12 13.91
N SER A 9 34.07 -17.85 13.55
CA SER A 9 34.87 -16.91 14.36
C SER A 9 34.21 -16.63 15.71
N LEU A 10 32.88 -16.48 15.73
CA LEU A 10 32.09 -16.29 16.96
C LEU A 10 32.16 -17.53 17.87
N TYR A 11 32.02 -18.72 17.29
CA TYR A 11 32.08 -19.98 18.02
C TYR A 11 33.46 -20.22 18.64
N ARG A 12 34.55 -20.06 17.86
CA ARG A 12 35.93 -20.18 18.36
C ARG A 12 36.25 -19.13 19.44
N PHE A 13 35.63 -17.96 19.36
CA PHE A 13 35.80 -16.90 20.37
C PHE A 13 35.08 -17.23 21.68
N ALA A 14 33.81 -17.64 21.62
CA ALA A 14 33.02 -17.99 22.81
C ALA A 14 33.52 -19.25 23.54
N SER A 15 34.25 -20.12 22.83
CA SER A 15 34.82 -21.37 23.35
C SER A 15 36.27 -21.25 23.81
N SER A 16 36.94 -20.10 23.65
CA SER A 16 38.32 -19.93 24.12
C SER A 16 38.35 -19.94 25.65
N PRO A 17 39.19 -20.77 26.29
CA PRO A 17 39.35 -20.75 27.74
C PRO A 17 39.85 -19.38 28.20
N THR A 18 39.34 -18.90 29.35
CA THR A 18 39.60 -17.57 29.91
C THR A 18 41.00 -17.37 30.50
N ASP A 19 41.90 -18.36 30.34
CA ASP A 19 43.26 -18.29 30.86
C ASP A 19 44.23 -17.70 29.81
N GLU A 20 44.37 -16.38 29.81
CA GLU A 20 45.17 -15.63 28.82
C GLU A 20 46.58 -15.26 29.33
N ASN A 21 47.18 -16.06 30.20
CA ASN A 21 48.52 -15.76 30.71
C ASN A 21 49.58 -15.94 29.63
N VAL A 22 50.69 -15.22 29.80
CA VAL A 22 51.83 -15.32 28.88
C VAL A 22 52.94 -16.12 29.56
N PHE A 23 53.13 -17.33 29.05
CA PHE A 23 54.26 -18.18 29.42
C PHE A 23 55.44 -17.92 28.51
N ARG A 24 56.64 -18.00 29.06
CA ARG A 24 57.89 -17.85 28.34
C ARG A 24 58.82 -18.99 28.69
N THR A 25 59.53 -19.53 27.71
CA THR A 25 60.53 -20.57 27.97
C THR A 25 61.59 -20.04 28.94
N SER A 26 61.91 -20.81 29.98
CA SER A 26 62.98 -20.46 30.91
C SER A 26 64.31 -20.37 30.15
N PRO A 27 65.11 -19.31 30.32
CA PRO A 27 66.39 -19.16 29.62
C PRO A 27 67.51 -20.03 30.21
N SER A 28 67.27 -20.64 31.38
CA SER A 28 68.21 -21.54 32.05
C SER A 28 67.47 -22.54 32.94
N ASP A 29 68.10 -23.69 33.15
CA ASP A 29 67.62 -24.78 34.02
C ASP A 29 68.28 -24.73 35.42
N LEU A 30 69.04 -23.66 35.72
CA LEU A 30 69.77 -23.47 36.97
C LEU A 30 69.13 -22.40 37.84
N TYR A 31 68.64 -22.80 39.00
CA TYR A 31 67.78 -22.02 39.89
C TYR A 31 68.46 -21.69 41.23
N ILE A 32 68.36 -20.44 41.70
CA ILE A 32 68.87 -20.01 43.01
C ILE A 32 67.89 -20.38 44.14
N THR A 33 68.41 -21.05 45.18
CA THR A 33 67.59 -21.66 46.25
C THR A 33 67.42 -20.80 47.51
N HIS A 34 68.32 -19.84 47.75
CA HIS A 34 68.28 -18.88 48.87
C HIS A 34 68.86 -17.53 48.45
N ASN A 35 68.54 -16.45 49.17
CA ASN A 35 69.05 -15.13 48.84
C ASN A 35 70.56 -15.07 49.06
N ILE A 36 71.30 -14.58 48.07
CA ILE A 36 72.76 -14.45 48.13
C ILE A 36 73.11 -12.96 48.17
N PRO A 37 73.90 -12.51 49.16
CA PRO A 37 74.38 -11.14 49.21
C PRO A 37 75.32 -10.88 48.02
N ALA A 38 75.01 -9.84 47.24
CA ALA A 38 75.75 -9.51 46.04
C ALA A 38 75.87 -7.99 45.86
N GLN A 39 76.67 -7.60 44.87
CA GLN A 39 76.82 -6.21 44.45
C GLN A 39 76.35 -6.10 43.01
N GLN A 40 75.25 -5.39 42.76
CA GLN A 40 74.73 -5.22 41.40
C GLN A 40 75.65 -4.30 40.61
N ILE A 41 76.06 -4.76 39.43
CA ILE A 41 76.83 -3.97 38.47
C ILE A 41 75.84 -3.45 37.43
N PHE A 42 75.70 -2.13 37.26
CA PHE A 42 74.98 -1.62 36.09
C PHE A 42 75.91 -1.69 34.87
N THR A 43 75.67 -2.61 33.97
CA THR A 43 76.25 -2.58 32.62
C THR A 43 75.27 -1.87 31.70
N THR A 44 75.48 -0.57 31.46
CA THR A 44 74.73 0.17 30.44
C THR A 44 75.49 0.11 29.13
N ASP A 45 75.08 -0.78 28.23
CA ASP A 45 75.18 -0.72 26.75
C ASP A 45 76.06 0.38 26.08
N PHE A 46 77.32 0.59 26.47
CA PHE A 46 78.22 1.56 25.84
C PHE A 46 79.68 1.06 25.78
N PRO A 47 80.42 1.41 24.71
CA PRO A 47 81.74 2.01 24.81
C PRO A 47 81.62 3.52 24.51
N ALA A 48 82.40 4.41 25.11
CA ALA A 48 83.85 4.39 25.00
C ALA A 48 84.56 4.93 26.25
N SER A 49 85.66 4.25 26.55
CA SER A 49 86.70 4.51 27.54
C SER A 49 86.37 4.46 29.03
N GLU A 50 85.27 4.99 29.59
CA GLU A 50 85.21 5.16 31.05
C GLU A 50 83.80 5.26 31.66
N GLN A 51 83.08 4.16 31.85
CA GLN A 51 81.94 4.18 32.79
C GLN A 51 81.98 2.98 33.75
N ARG A 52 82.33 3.25 35.01
CA ARG A 52 82.10 2.37 36.16
C ARG A 52 80.74 2.72 36.77
N PRO A 53 79.87 1.74 37.06
CA PRO A 53 78.57 2.04 37.62
C PRO A 53 78.64 2.35 39.11
N ASN A 54 77.71 3.18 39.59
CA ASN A 54 77.34 3.20 41.01
C ASN A 54 76.91 1.78 41.40
N VAL A 55 77.72 1.10 42.20
CA VAL A 55 77.40 -0.23 42.72
C VAL A 55 76.27 -0.08 43.73
N VAL A 56 75.13 -0.71 43.46
CA VAL A 56 74.04 -0.81 44.44
C VAL A 56 74.17 -2.16 45.13
N PHE A 57 74.13 -2.14 46.46
CA PHE A 57 73.99 -3.37 47.23
C PHE A 57 72.56 -3.90 47.04
N ASP A 58 72.40 -4.90 46.17
CA ASP A 58 71.17 -5.68 45.97
C ASP A 58 71.50 -7.18 46.08
N THR A 59 70.54 -7.95 46.59
CA THR A 59 70.68 -9.40 46.78
C THR A 59 70.22 -10.14 45.53
N ILE A 60 70.94 -11.19 45.14
CA ILE A 60 70.41 -12.20 44.24
C ILE A 60 69.31 -12.94 45.00
N ARG A 61 68.13 -13.06 44.41
CA ARG A 61 66.93 -13.54 45.10
C ARG A 61 66.70 -15.01 44.82
N VAL A 62 66.06 -15.70 45.76
CA VAL A 62 65.46 -17.03 45.50
C VAL A 62 64.55 -16.91 44.29
N GLY A 63 64.72 -17.78 43.30
CA GLY A 63 63.96 -17.69 42.05
C GLY A 63 64.71 -17.12 40.86
N ASP A 64 65.85 -16.46 41.09
CA ASP A 64 66.69 -16.00 39.98
C ASP A 64 67.33 -17.21 39.28
N LEU A 65 67.42 -17.16 37.94
CA LEU A 65 67.96 -18.21 37.08
C LEU A 65 69.35 -17.84 36.60
N ILE A 66 70.32 -18.75 36.60
CA ILE A 66 71.70 -18.42 36.23
C ILE A 66 71.89 -18.51 34.73
N LEU A 67 72.33 -17.41 34.10
CA LEU A 67 72.63 -17.39 32.67
C LEU A 67 74.11 -17.70 32.41
N SER A 68 75.02 -16.97 33.05
CA SER A 68 76.46 -17.12 32.86
C SER A 68 77.27 -16.69 34.08
N ILE A 69 78.50 -17.19 34.16
CA ILE A 69 79.50 -16.77 35.13
C ILE A 69 80.75 -16.35 34.37
N ASN A 70 81.24 -15.11 34.58
CA ASN A 70 82.36 -14.52 33.82
C ASN A 70 82.25 -14.78 32.30
N ASP A 71 81.07 -14.50 31.73
CA ASP A 71 80.73 -14.70 30.31
C ASP A 71 80.66 -16.16 29.82
N GLU A 72 80.86 -17.16 30.70
CA GLU A 72 80.68 -18.58 30.38
C GLU A 72 79.26 -19.05 30.74
N VAL A 73 78.50 -19.54 29.75
CA VAL A 73 77.11 -20.00 29.94
C VAL A 73 77.08 -21.28 30.78
N MET A 74 76.35 -21.25 31.89
CA MET A 74 76.28 -22.38 32.82
C MET A 74 75.01 -23.18 32.59
N THR A 75 75.16 -24.47 32.28
CA THR A 75 74.03 -25.35 31.93
C THR A 75 73.76 -26.46 32.93
N ARG A 76 74.64 -26.72 33.92
CA ARG A 76 74.44 -27.76 34.95
C ARG A 76 75.13 -27.42 36.29
N PRO A 77 74.56 -27.82 37.45
CA PRO A 77 75.16 -27.58 38.78
C PRO A 77 76.58 -28.13 38.94
N LYS A 78 76.88 -29.30 38.36
CA LYS A 78 78.25 -29.88 38.39
C LYS A 78 79.29 -29.00 37.71
N HIS A 79 78.90 -28.32 36.63
CA HIS A 79 79.80 -27.42 35.89
C HIS A 79 80.08 -26.13 36.68
N ILE A 80 79.06 -25.65 37.41
CA ILE A 80 79.22 -24.54 38.37
C ILE A 80 80.17 -24.96 39.49
N GLN A 81 80.06 -26.17 40.02
CA GLN A 81 80.93 -26.63 41.11
C GLN A 81 82.39 -26.76 40.66
N GLU A 82 82.64 -27.34 39.49
CA GLU A 82 83.99 -27.37 38.89
C GLU A 82 84.58 -25.98 38.65
N PHE A 83 83.74 -24.98 38.34
CA PHE A 83 84.15 -23.59 38.23
C PHE A 83 84.45 -22.98 39.61
N LEU A 84 83.56 -23.18 40.58
CA LEU A 84 83.70 -22.67 41.95
C LEU A 84 84.88 -23.28 42.71
N ASP A 85 85.29 -24.52 42.38
CA ASP A 85 86.45 -25.19 42.96
C ASP A 85 87.78 -24.67 42.40
N LYS A 86 87.78 -24.08 41.21
CA LYS A 86 88.97 -23.44 40.59
C LYS A 86 89.27 -22.04 41.15
N LEU A 87 88.37 -21.48 41.96
CA LEU A 87 88.43 -20.11 42.47
C LEU A 87 88.81 -20.08 43.96
N SER A 88 89.71 -19.16 44.33
CA SER A 88 90.07 -18.93 45.74
C SER A 88 88.88 -18.42 46.57
N PRO A 89 88.76 -18.76 47.87
CA PRO A 89 87.60 -18.38 48.71
C PRO A 89 87.30 -16.88 48.79
N ASP A 90 88.34 -16.03 48.68
CA ASP A 90 88.23 -14.56 48.73
C ASP A 90 88.04 -13.91 47.34
N SER A 91 87.98 -14.71 46.28
CA SER A 91 87.80 -14.19 44.93
C SER A 91 86.35 -13.76 44.67
N SER A 92 86.21 -12.68 43.88
CA SER A 92 84.93 -12.20 43.37
C SER A 92 84.83 -12.48 41.87
N PHE A 93 83.66 -12.90 41.40
CA PHE A 93 83.38 -13.10 39.97
C PHE A 93 82.05 -12.45 39.60
N ASN A 94 81.81 -12.28 38.30
CA ASN A 94 80.56 -11.75 37.77
C ASN A 94 79.60 -12.90 37.48
N LEU A 95 78.37 -12.79 37.97
CA LEU A 95 77.28 -13.73 37.79
C LEU A 95 76.13 -12.99 37.12
N VAL A 96 75.74 -13.44 35.94
CA VAL A 96 74.57 -12.92 35.24
C VAL A 96 73.39 -13.84 35.58
N VAL A 97 72.36 -13.27 36.20
CA VAL A 97 71.12 -13.98 36.53
C VAL A 97 69.94 -13.37 35.80
N PHE A 98 69.00 -14.19 35.39
CA PHE A 98 67.70 -13.77 34.88
C PHE A 98 66.69 -13.78 36.02
N ARG A 99 66.00 -12.66 36.24
CA ARG A 99 64.96 -12.53 37.26
C ARG A 99 63.57 -12.69 36.62
N PRO A 100 62.87 -13.83 36.80
CA PRO A 100 61.61 -14.09 36.11
C PRO A 100 60.51 -13.07 36.41
N SER A 101 60.49 -12.50 37.64
CA SER A 101 59.46 -11.56 38.08
C SER A 101 59.48 -10.21 37.35
N ILE A 102 60.63 -9.83 36.78
CA ILE A 102 60.78 -8.60 35.95
C ILE A 102 61.20 -8.91 34.52
N SER A 103 61.41 -10.20 34.19
CA SER A 103 61.82 -10.70 32.88
C SER A 103 63.10 -10.04 32.34
N ASP A 104 64.09 -9.83 33.20
CA ASP A 104 65.32 -9.11 32.86
C ASP A 104 66.58 -9.82 33.38
N GLY A 105 67.69 -9.63 32.68
CA GLY A 105 69.01 -10.11 33.07
C GLY A 105 69.73 -9.08 33.94
N ILE A 106 70.31 -9.52 35.06
CA ILE A 106 71.01 -8.66 36.00
C ILE A 106 72.40 -9.24 36.24
N GLU A 107 73.43 -8.40 36.08
CA GLU A 107 74.80 -8.76 36.39
C GLU A 107 75.16 -8.38 37.83
N PHE A 108 75.66 -9.36 38.58
CA PHE A 108 76.06 -9.22 39.97
C PHE A 108 77.53 -9.59 40.14
N LYS A 109 78.25 -8.83 40.96
CA LYS A 109 79.53 -9.23 41.53
C LYS A 109 79.27 -10.00 42.82
N VAL A 110 79.75 -11.24 42.89
CA VAL A 110 79.50 -12.17 44.00
C VAL A 110 80.82 -12.65 44.57
N GLN A 111 80.94 -12.73 45.90
CA GLN A 111 82.10 -13.35 46.56
C GLN A 111 81.92 -14.86 46.62
N ARG A 112 82.97 -15.64 46.34
CA ARG A 112 82.94 -17.10 46.38
C ARG A 112 82.46 -17.66 47.73
N SER A 113 82.81 -17.01 48.84
CA SER A 113 82.38 -17.36 50.21
C SER A 113 80.87 -17.30 50.44
N SER A 114 80.14 -16.52 49.63
CA SER A 114 78.68 -16.38 49.74
C SER A 114 77.89 -17.49 49.02
N LEU A 115 78.57 -18.38 48.29
CA LEU A 115 77.97 -19.51 47.59
C LEU A 115 78.34 -20.84 48.24
N SER A 116 77.34 -21.72 48.33
CA SER A 116 77.49 -23.12 48.75
C SER A 116 76.84 -24.05 47.74
N ASP A 117 77.13 -25.35 47.82
CA ASP A 117 76.48 -26.37 46.97
C ASP A 117 74.95 -26.34 47.11
N SER A 118 74.46 -25.91 48.27
CA SER A 118 73.03 -25.77 48.53
C SER A 118 72.39 -24.55 47.86
N SER A 119 73.18 -23.63 47.30
CA SER A 119 72.72 -22.37 46.66
C SER A 119 72.07 -22.58 45.29
N PHE A 120 72.25 -23.77 44.69
CA PHE A 120 71.83 -24.08 43.33
C PHE A 120 70.91 -25.29 43.28
N ARG A 121 69.92 -25.24 42.40
CA ARG A 121 69.00 -26.34 42.11
C ARG A 121 68.84 -26.49 40.60
N ASP A 122 68.97 -27.72 40.12
CA ASP A 122 68.59 -28.09 38.76
C ASP A 122 67.06 -28.18 38.68
N ILE A 123 66.46 -27.49 37.71
CA ILE A 123 65.02 -27.55 37.46
C ILE A 123 64.75 -28.24 36.13
N PRO A 124 63.65 -29.01 36.01
CA PRO A 124 63.23 -29.56 34.72
C PRO A 124 62.85 -28.43 33.75
N ALA A 125 62.69 -28.77 32.47
CA ALA A 125 62.19 -27.84 31.46
C ALA A 125 60.92 -27.12 31.97
N THR A 126 61.02 -25.80 32.07
CA THR A 126 60.00 -24.94 32.68
C THR A 126 59.69 -23.77 31.78
N VAL A 127 58.49 -23.23 31.97
CA VAL A 127 58.11 -21.92 31.44
C VAL A 127 57.86 -21.00 32.62
N TYR A 128 58.35 -19.77 32.55
CA TYR A 128 58.05 -18.76 33.56
C TYR A 128 56.81 -17.96 33.17
N VAL A 129 56.04 -17.58 34.19
CA VAL A 129 54.85 -16.74 34.02
C VAL A 129 55.28 -15.29 33.90
N SER A 130 55.32 -14.78 32.67
CA SER A 130 55.73 -13.39 32.39
C SER A 130 54.59 -12.39 32.60
N GLN A 131 53.34 -12.84 32.50
CA GLN A 131 52.16 -12.01 32.73
C GLN A 131 50.98 -12.86 33.23
N VAL A 132 50.31 -12.39 34.29
CA VAL A 132 49.06 -12.94 34.80
C VAL A 132 47.93 -11.94 34.54
N THR A 133 46.82 -12.42 33.96
CA THR A 133 45.64 -11.57 33.72
C THR A 133 44.87 -11.37 35.02
N ARG A 134 44.86 -10.14 35.54
CA ARG A 134 44.16 -9.79 36.79
C ARG A 134 42.68 -10.18 36.74
N GLY A 135 42.21 -10.85 37.79
CA GLY A 135 40.84 -11.35 37.92
C GLY A 135 40.52 -12.58 37.04
N GLY A 136 41.45 -13.06 36.22
CA GLY A 136 41.30 -14.27 35.41
C GLY A 136 41.45 -15.56 36.21
N ALA A 137 41.18 -16.71 35.58
CA ALA A 137 41.15 -18.01 36.23
C ALA A 137 42.44 -18.34 37.01
N SER A 138 43.62 -18.05 36.44
CA SER A 138 44.91 -18.29 37.10
C SER A 138 45.26 -17.30 38.21
N ASP A 139 44.87 -16.03 38.09
CA ASP A 139 45.05 -15.03 39.16
C ASP A 139 44.24 -15.42 40.39
N ARG A 140 42.99 -15.88 40.18
CA ARG A 140 42.11 -16.39 41.25
C ARG A 140 42.64 -17.67 41.90
N ALA A 141 43.30 -18.53 41.12
CA ALA A 141 44.00 -19.71 41.65
C ALA A 141 45.32 -19.36 42.36
N GLY A 142 45.74 -18.09 42.35
CA GLY A 142 46.91 -17.58 43.05
C GLY A 142 48.22 -17.68 42.27
N LEU A 143 48.19 -17.82 40.94
CA LEU A 143 49.36 -17.77 40.06
C LEU A 143 49.96 -16.36 40.06
N GLN A 144 51.28 -16.24 40.12
CA GLN A 144 52.00 -14.97 40.20
C GLN A 144 53.02 -14.81 39.07
N VAL A 145 53.32 -13.56 38.71
CA VAL A 145 54.40 -13.26 37.75
C VAL A 145 55.73 -13.70 38.33
N GLY A 146 56.48 -14.49 37.57
CA GLY A 146 57.75 -15.10 37.97
C GLY A 146 57.65 -16.55 38.45
N ASP A 147 56.44 -17.11 38.60
CA ASP A 147 56.28 -18.54 38.87
C ASP A 147 56.83 -19.38 37.71
N LEU A 148 57.49 -20.51 38.03
CA LEU A 148 58.00 -21.46 37.04
C LEU A 148 57.07 -22.67 36.95
N ILE A 149 56.46 -22.91 35.80
CA ILE A 149 55.56 -24.05 35.57
C ILE A 149 56.37 -25.16 34.92
N HIS A 150 56.25 -26.39 35.41
CA HIS A 150 56.94 -27.56 34.84
C HIS A 150 56.02 -28.70 34.43
N ARG A 151 54.76 -28.70 34.89
CA ARG A 151 53.71 -29.62 34.41
C ARG A 151 52.38 -28.91 34.37
N ILE A 152 51.58 -29.23 33.36
CA ILE A 152 50.18 -28.84 33.23
C ILE A 152 49.37 -30.12 33.08
N ASN A 153 48.40 -30.34 33.97
CA ASN A 153 47.54 -31.52 33.99
C ASN A 153 48.33 -32.85 33.94
N ASN A 154 49.38 -32.97 34.77
CA ASN A 154 50.35 -34.06 34.82
C ASN A 154 51.24 -34.27 33.56
N GLN A 155 51.04 -33.51 32.49
CA GLN A 155 51.85 -33.56 31.28
C GLN A 155 53.07 -32.64 31.37
N ARG A 156 54.22 -33.09 30.85
CA ARG A 156 55.46 -32.30 30.74
C ARG A 156 55.53 -31.68 29.35
N PHE A 157 56.19 -30.54 29.24
CA PHE A 157 56.44 -29.80 28.00
C PHE A 157 57.90 -29.34 27.96
N LYS A 158 58.40 -29.01 26.77
CA LYS A 158 59.79 -28.56 26.56
C LYS A 158 59.92 -27.04 26.48
N ASP A 159 58.93 -26.37 25.92
CA ASP A 159 58.98 -24.93 25.65
C ASP A 159 57.60 -24.27 25.79
N GLU A 160 57.57 -22.94 25.62
CA GLU A 160 56.33 -22.15 25.65
C GLU A 160 55.27 -22.61 24.63
N VAL A 161 55.68 -23.21 23.50
CA VAL A 161 54.78 -23.63 22.43
C VAL A 161 54.03 -24.89 22.83
N GLU A 162 54.75 -25.90 23.34
CA GLU A 162 54.16 -27.16 23.80
C GLU A 162 53.30 -26.95 25.06
N ALA A 163 53.75 -26.09 25.99
CA ALA A 163 52.95 -25.69 27.15
C ALA A 163 51.61 -25.05 26.73
N GLN A 164 51.65 -24.15 25.73
CA GLN A 164 50.46 -23.49 25.23
C GLN A 164 49.54 -24.44 24.43
N GLN A 165 50.10 -25.47 23.78
CA GLN A 165 49.31 -26.50 23.12
C GLN A 165 48.51 -27.34 24.12
N ILE A 166 49.13 -27.79 25.22
CA ILE A 166 48.45 -28.56 26.28
C ILE A 166 47.27 -27.77 26.88
N LEU A 167 47.43 -26.45 27.03
CA LEU A 167 46.36 -25.58 27.51
C LEU A 167 45.18 -25.46 26.55
N ARG A 168 45.44 -25.48 25.24
CA ARG A 168 44.39 -25.44 24.20
C ARG A 168 43.64 -26.76 24.08
N GLU A 169 44.28 -27.87 24.45
CA GLU A 169 43.67 -29.21 24.47
C GLU A 169 42.81 -29.44 25.73
N GLY A 170 42.98 -28.63 26.78
CA GLY A 170 42.10 -28.61 27.95
C GLY A 170 40.69 -28.14 27.62
N GLN A 171 39.67 -28.93 27.97
CA GLN A 171 38.27 -28.57 27.74
C GLN A 171 37.79 -27.48 28.71
N SER A 172 37.16 -26.42 28.18
CA SER A 172 36.50 -25.35 28.95
C SER A 172 35.51 -25.94 29.97
N GLY A 173 35.55 -25.47 31.22
CA GLY A 173 34.77 -26.01 32.33
C GLY A 173 35.51 -27.02 33.22
N ASN A 174 36.68 -27.53 32.80
CA ASN A 174 37.48 -28.44 33.62
C ASN A 174 38.49 -27.70 34.51
N THR A 175 38.86 -28.33 35.63
CA THR A 175 39.97 -27.88 36.48
C THR A 175 41.29 -28.43 35.94
N LEU A 176 42.24 -27.54 35.64
CA LEU A 176 43.61 -27.88 35.26
C LEU A 176 44.54 -27.74 36.47
N ALA A 177 45.38 -28.74 36.71
CA ALA A 177 46.41 -28.68 37.74
C ALA A 177 47.74 -28.15 37.16
N TYR A 178 48.26 -27.04 37.66
CA TYR A 178 49.59 -26.52 37.29
C TYR A 178 50.56 -26.84 38.41
N ASP A 179 51.60 -27.61 38.12
CA ASP A 179 52.69 -27.83 39.06
C ASP A 179 53.75 -26.75 38.84
N ILE A 180 53.92 -25.88 39.83
CA ILE A 180 54.78 -24.70 39.79
C ILE A 180 55.90 -24.75 40.83
N ILE A 181 56.96 -23.99 40.59
CA ILE A 181 58.06 -23.73 41.52
C ILE A 181 58.02 -22.24 41.87
N ARG A 182 57.83 -21.92 43.15
CA ARG A 182 57.84 -20.56 43.70
C ARG A 182 58.71 -20.54 44.95
N ASN A 183 59.68 -19.62 45.01
CA ASN A 183 60.58 -19.44 46.16
C ASN A 183 61.17 -20.79 46.67
N ASN A 184 61.70 -21.60 45.74
CA ASN A 184 62.25 -22.95 45.97
C ASN A 184 61.25 -24.03 46.46
N ASN A 185 59.95 -23.74 46.55
CA ASN A 185 58.92 -24.72 46.91
C ASN A 185 58.15 -25.20 45.68
N ASN A 186 57.81 -26.48 45.65
CA ASN A 186 56.90 -27.04 44.64
C ASN A 186 55.46 -26.88 45.13
N LEU A 187 54.60 -26.26 44.33
CA LEU A 187 53.18 -26.03 44.62
C LEU A 187 52.34 -26.54 43.46
N THR A 188 51.14 -27.04 43.74
CA THR A 188 50.17 -27.40 42.69
C THR A 188 48.98 -26.46 42.79
N LEU A 189 48.72 -25.68 41.74
CA LEU A 189 47.58 -24.78 41.64
C LEU A 189 46.47 -25.43 40.83
N SER A 190 45.23 -25.41 41.34
CA SER A 190 44.05 -25.92 40.64
C SER A 190 43.29 -24.76 39.98
N ILE A 191 43.40 -24.65 38.66
CA ILE A 191 42.83 -23.56 37.87
C ILE A 191 41.55 -24.05 37.20
N THR A 192 40.41 -23.49 37.60
CA THR A 192 39.11 -23.81 36.99
C THR A 192 38.86 -22.92 35.79
N LEU A 193 38.84 -23.49 34.59
CA LEU A 193 38.55 -22.75 33.37
C LEU A 193 37.04 -22.48 33.25
N ALA A 194 36.64 -21.27 32.86
CA ALA A 194 35.23 -20.98 32.60
C ALA A 194 34.71 -21.84 31.42
N SER A 195 33.46 -22.30 31.50
CA SER A 195 32.82 -23.11 30.46
C SER A 195 32.55 -22.31 29.18
N VAL A 196 32.18 -21.03 29.33
CA VAL A 196 32.01 -20.05 28.24
C VAL A 196 32.43 -18.67 28.75
N GLY A 197 33.27 -17.97 27.98
CA GLY A 197 33.71 -16.60 28.27
C GLY A 197 33.56 -15.71 27.05
N ILE A 198 32.73 -14.66 27.13
CA ILE A 198 32.59 -13.66 26.06
C ILE A 198 33.12 -12.33 26.58
N ARG A 199 34.17 -11.79 25.95
CA ARG A 199 34.62 -10.43 26.29
C ARG A 199 33.56 -9.42 25.86
N LEU A 200 33.19 -8.51 26.76
CA LEU A 200 32.17 -7.49 26.52
C LEU A 200 32.44 -6.64 25.27
N ALA A 201 33.72 -6.34 25.03
CA ALA A 201 34.19 -5.65 23.84
C ALA A 201 33.86 -6.34 22.51
N ALA A 202 34.07 -7.66 22.46
CA ALA A 202 33.76 -8.46 21.29
C ALA A 202 32.25 -8.48 21.04
N LEU A 203 31.47 -8.67 22.12
CA LEU A 203 30.01 -8.67 22.06
C LEU A 203 29.48 -7.36 21.48
N ILE A 204 30.03 -6.21 21.91
CA ILE A 204 29.66 -4.90 21.39
C ILE A 204 29.91 -4.81 19.88
N LEU A 205 31.09 -5.25 19.40
CA LEU A 205 31.43 -5.18 17.98
C LEU A 205 30.60 -6.11 17.10
N ILE A 206 30.28 -7.30 17.62
CA ILE A 206 29.38 -8.26 16.97
C ILE A 206 27.98 -7.65 16.83
N LEU A 207 27.45 -7.09 17.90
CA LEU A 207 26.16 -6.40 17.87
C LEU A 207 26.20 -5.20 16.92
N SER A 208 27.31 -4.46 16.87
CA SER A 208 27.48 -3.33 15.94
C SER A 208 27.43 -3.82 14.50
N GLY A 209 28.21 -4.85 14.16
CA GLY A 209 28.23 -5.41 12.81
C GLY A 209 26.85 -5.93 12.37
N LEU A 210 26.11 -6.55 13.28
CA LEU A 210 24.74 -7.03 13.02
C LEU A 210 23.77 -5.87 12.72
N VAL A 211 23.87 -4.75 13.44
CA VAL A 211 23.08 -3.53 13.16
C VAL A 211 23.39 -3.00 11.76
N TYR A 212 24.67 -2.96 11.36
CA TYR A 212 25.07 -2.52 10.03
C TYR A 212 24.54 -3.43 8.92
N ILE A 213 24.61 -4.76 9.10
CA ILE A 213 24.10 -5.74 8.13
C ILE A 213 22.58 -5.62 8.00
N LEU A 214 21.83 -5.63 9.11
CA LEU A 214 20.38 -5.49 9.10
C LEU A 214 19.95 -4.18 8.44
N MET A 215 20.64 -3.08 8.75
CA MET A 215 20.36 -1.80 8.14
C MET A 215 20.67 -1.81 6.64
N GLY A 216 21.82 -2.36 6.22
CA GLY A 216 22.19 -2.42 4.82
C GLY A 216 21.21 -3.26 3.99
N ILE A 217 20.74 -4.38 4.53
CA ILE A 217 19.67 -5.21 3.94
C ILE A 217 18.37 -4.41 3.86
N PHE A 218 17.97 -3.74 4.94
CA PHE A 218 16.75 -2.93 4.99
C PHE A 218 16.76 -1.83 3.92
N ILE A 219 17.85 -1.07 3.81
CA ILE A 219 18.02 -0.01 2.80
C ILE A 219 17.95 -0.60 1.38
N ALA A 220 18.59 -1.74 1.13
CA ALA A 220 18.57 -2.40 -0.18
C ALA A 220 17.17 -2.93 -0.57
N ILE A 221 16.38 -3.40 0.40
CA ILE A 221 15.02 -3.97 0.17
C ILE A 221 13.94 -2.91 0.03
N ILE A 222 14.03 -1.77 0.72
CA ILE A 222 12.98 -0.72 0.68
C ILE A 222 12.77 -0.15 -0.73
N ARG A 223 13.85 -0.02 -1.51
CA ARG A 223 13.79 0.45 -2.91
C ARG A 223 14.82 -0.34 -3.75
N PRO A 224 14.56 -1.60 -4.09
CA PRO A 224 15.53 -2.44 -4.80
C PRO A 224 15.82 -1.91 -6.21
N GLN A 225 14.86 -1.17 -6.77
CA GLN A 225 14.96 -0.45 -8.04
C GLN A 225 15.92 0.76 -8.01
N PHE A 226 16.16 1.36 -6.83
CA PHE A 226 17.03 2.53 -6.71
C PHE A 226 18.50 2.12 -6.55
N LYS A 227 19.36 2.49 -7.53
CA LYS A 227 20.78 2.09 -7.54
C LYS A 227 21.55 2.61 -6.32
N ALA A 228 21.27 3.85 -5.88
CA ALA A 228 21.89 4.42 -4.69
C ALA A 228 21.61 3.62 -3.42
N ALA A 229 20.35 3.16 -3.25
CA ALA A 229 19.95 2.36 -2.09
C ALA A 229 20.66 0.99 -2.06
N ARG A 230 20.81 0.33 -3.22
CA ARG A 230 21.58 -0.92 -3.33
C ARG A 230 23.07 -0.73 -3.01
N LEU A 231 23.69 0.33 -3.54
CA LEU A 231 25.11 0.62 -3.31
C LEU A 231 25.39 0.99 -1.84
N LEU A 232 24.53 1.79 -1.22
CA LEU A 232 24.61 2.10 0.22
C LEU A 232 24.37 0.85 1.08
N GLY A 233 23.38 0.03 0.71
CA GLY A 233 23.08 -1.21 1.40
C GLY A 233 24.26 -2.19 1.38
N LEU A 234 24.88 -2.38 0.21
CA LEU A 234 26.08 -3.23 0.07
C LEU A 234 27.28 -2.69 0.85
N SER A 235 27.47 -1.37 0.89
CA SER A 235 28.50 -0.72 1.69
C SER A 235 28.33 -1.02 3.19
N PHE A 236 27.11 -0.88 3.72
CA PHE A 236 26.82 -1.17 5.13
C PHE A 236 26.92 -2.66 5.47
N ILE A 237 26.52 -3.55 4.56
CA ILE A 237 26.70 -5.00 4.75
C ILE A 237 28.19 -5.33 4.83
N ALA A 238 29.02 -4.82 3.91
CA ALA A 238 30.45 -5.05 3.92
C ALA A 238 31.13 -4.52 5.20
N LEU A 239 30.75 -3.31 5.63
CA LEU A 239 31.27 -2.72 6.87
C LEU A 239 30.81 -3.49 8.12
N GLY A 240 29.58 -4.02 8.12
CA GLY A 240 29.08 -4.82 9.23
C GLY A 240 29.82 -6.16 9.38
N PHE A 241 30.14 -6.82 8.27
CA PHE A 241 30.99 -8.03 8.31
C PHE A 241 32.40 -7.74 8.80
N PHE A 242 32.99 -6.61 8.40
CA PHE A 242 34.28 -6.18 8.93
C PHE A 242 34.27 -6.04 10.46
N LEU A 243 33.24 -5.39 11.02
CA LEU A 243 33.14 -5.19 12.48
C LEU A 243 32.98 -6.50 13.26
N MET A 244 32.32 -7.51 12.68
CA MET A 244 32.19 -8.82 13.32
C MET A 244 33.51 -9.61 13.35
N ILE A 245 34.43 -9.33 12.42
CA ILE A 245 35.64 -10.16 12.20
C ILE A 245 36.91 -9.50 12.77
N ILE A 246 36.96 -8.16 12.90
CA ILE A 246 38.18 -7.43 13.31
C ILE A 246 38.65 -7.72 14.74
N TYR A 247 37.75 -7.96 15.70
CA TYR A 247 38.14 -8.13 17.11
C TYR A 247 38.95 -9.41 17.38
N PRO A 248 38.54 -10.60 16.87
CA PRO A 248 39.36 -11.83 16.95
C PRO A 248 40.79 -11.70 16.38
N THR A 249 41.01 -10.79 15.44
CA THR A 249 42.31 -10.55 14.80
C THR A 249 43.25 -9.70 15.68
N ILE A 250 42.72 -8.78 16.50
CA ILE A 250 43.53 -7.87 17.34
C ILE A 250 44.04 -8.55 18.63
N SER A 251 43.38 -9.63 19.09
CA SER A 251 43.74 -10.31 20.35
C SER A 251 44.65 -11.51 20.19
N SER A 252 44.75 -12.11 19.00
CA SER A 252 45.58 -13.29 18.77
C SER A 252 46.97 -12.91 18.25
N ARG A 253 48.02 -13.07 19.08
CA ARG A 253 49.39 -13.10 18.53
C ARG A 253 49.50 -14.33 17.62
N PHE A 254 49.99 -14.08 16.41
CA PHE A 254 50.08 -14.98 15.27
C PHE A 254 50.50 -16.42 15.62
N THR A 255 49.65 -17.40 15.32
CA THR A 255 50.10 -18.76 14.98
C THR A 255 49.78 -18.99 13.49
N PRO A 256 50.78 -19.04 12.60
CA PRO A 256 50.59 -18.97 11.13
C PRO A 256 49.92 -20.15 10.42
N TYR A 257 49.35 -21.15 11.12
CA TYR A 257 49.20 -22.50 10.53
C TYR A 257 47.78 -23.02 10.21
N ASP A 258 46.72 -22.20 10.26
CA ASP A 258 45.36 -22.65 9.88
C ASP A 258 44.84 -21.90 8.64
N ASN A 259 44.44 -22.64 7.60
CA ASN A 259 43.79 -22.15 6.39
C ASN A 259 42.61 -21.22 6.71
N PHE A 260 41.86 -21.50 7.78
CA PHE A 260 40.74 -20.65 8.22
C PHE A 260 41.20 -19.23 8.57
N THR A 261 42.35 -19.08 9.23
CA THR A 261 42.92 -17.79 9.60
C THR A 261 43.29 -16.98 8.37
N PHE A 262 43.93 -17.60 7.37
CA PHE A 262 44.27 -16.94 6.10
C PHE A 262 43.02 -16.43 5.36
N PHE A 263 42.00 -17.29 5.20
CA PHE A 263 40.75 -16.89 4.55
C PHE A 263 40.02 -15.77 5.29
N ARG A 264 40.01 -15.82 6.64
CA ARG A 264 39.43 -14.76 7.48
C ARG A 264 40.11 -13.42 7.23
N GLU A 265 41.45 -13.39 7.21
CA GLU A 265 42.22 -12.14 7.01
C GLU A 265 41.99 -11.54 5.61
N VAL A 266 42.13 -12.35 4.56
CA VAL A 266 41.88 -11.90 3.17
C VAL A 266 40.46 -11.35 3.03
N PHE A 267 39.49 -12.01 3.65
CA PHE A 267 38.10 -11.61 3.59
C PHE A 267 37.80 -10.30 4.33
N THR A 268 38.43 -10.11 5.48
CA THR A 268 38.36 -8.87 6.27
C THR A 268 38.88 -7.69 5.46
N LEU A 269 40.01 -7.88 4.78
CA LEU A 269 40.61 -6.87 3.91
C LEU A 269 39.67 -6.50 2.74
N ILE A 270 39.04 -7.47 2.08
CA ILE A 270 38.06 -7.21 1.01
C ILE A 270 36.89 -6.35 1.52
N CYS A 271 36.32 -6.70 2.68
CA CYS A 271 35.18 -5.97 3.25
C CYS A 271 35.52 -4.50 3.52
N VAL A 272 36.71 -4.23 4.06
CA VAL A 272 37.17 -2.88 4.36
C VAL A 272 37.39 -2.08 3.09
N PHE A 273 38.25 -2.59 2.19
CA PHE A 273 38.69 -1.83 1.03
C PHE A 273 37.57 -1.56 0.03
N TYR A 274 36.56 -2.43 -0.07
CA TYR A 274 35.47 -2.27 -1.05
C TYR A 274 34.20 -1.63 -0.46
N SER A 275 34.01 -1.58 0.86
CA SER A 275 32.85 -0.93 1.48
C SER A 275 32.75 0.57 1.14
N PHE A 276 33.90 1.26 1.05
CA PHE A 276 33.94 2.70 0.78
C PHE A 276 33.80 3.09 -0.70
N PRO A 277 34.46 2.42 -1.68
CA PRO A 277 34.18 2.64 -3.10
C PRO A 277 32.70 2.49 -3.45
N LEU A 278 32.00 1.55 -2.81
CA LEU A 278 30.54 1.39 -2.95
C LEU A 278 29.77 2.62 -2.45
N TRP A 279 30.17 3.19 -1.32
CA TRP A 279 29.60 4.42 -0.78
C TRP A 279 29.85 5.62 -1.70
N LEU A 280 31.06 5.77 -2.22
CA LEU A 280 31.38 6.84 -3.16
C LEU A 280 30.58 6.70 -4.46
N HIS A 281 30.46 5.47 -4.98
CA HIS A 281 29.65 5.19 -6.15
C HIS A 281 28.17 5.52 -5.92
N MET A 282 27.65 5.34 -4.71
CA MET A 282 26.31 5.78 -4.35
C MET A 282 26.12 7.30 -4.49
N ALA A 283 27.13 8.11 -4.12
CA ALA A 283 27.07 9.57 -4.19
C ALA A 283 26.95 10.14 -5.62
N HIS A 284 27.12 9.30 -6.66
CA HIS A 284 26.85 9.69 -8.04
C HIS A 284 25.35 9.70 -8.38
N TYR A 285 24.55 8.92 -7.65
CA TYR A 285 23.13 8.70 -7.88
C TYR A 285 22.23 9.38 -6.82
N PHE A 286 22.81 9.91 -5.75
CA PHE A 286 22.10 10.48 -4.60
C PHE A 286 22.82 11.74 -4.08
N PRO A 287 22.10 12.80 -3.65
CA PRO A 287 20.64 12.92 -3.47
C PRO A 287 19.86 13.10 -4.78
N ILE A 288 20.51 13.58 -5.83
CA ILE A 288 19.98 13.78 -7.19
C ILE A 288 21.00 13.15 -8.13
N GLU A 289 20.55 12.55 -9.23
CA GLU A 289 21.47 11.97 -10.22
C GLU A 289 22.40 13.04 -10.80
N ARG A 290 23.72 12.85 -10.67
CA ARG A 290 24.74 13.81 -11.13
C ARG A 290 25.34 13.38 -12.48
N ASP A 291 24.80 13.92 -13.56
CA ASP A 291 25.22 13.56 -14.92
C ASP A 291 26.69 13.86 -15.23
N GLU A 292 27.26 14.94 -14.68
CA GLU A 292 28.68 15.29 -14.89
C GLU A 292 29.65 14.28 -14.26
N LEU A 293 29.38 13.81 -13.04
CA LEU A 293 30.21 12.80 -12.36
C LEU A 293 30.06 11.43 -13.01
N ARG A 294 28.89 11.13 -13.58
CA ARG A 294 28.65 9.88 -14.33
C ARG A 294 29.45 9.81 -15.63
N LYS A 295 29.65 10.95 -16.30
CA LYS A 295 30.47 11.05 -17.52
C LYS A 295 31.97 10.84 -17.25
N ARG A 296 32.46 11.24 -16.08
CA ARG A 296 33.87 11.07 -15.66
C ARG A 296 34.14 9.67 -15.10
N LYS A 297 34.27 8.68 -16.00
CA LYS A 297 34.50 7.25 -15.67
C LYS A 297 35.70 7.01 -14.72
N TRP A 298 36.74 7.85 -14.77
CA TRP A 298 37.93 7.73 -13.92
C TRP A 298 37.63 7.96 -12.43
N ILE A 299 36.65 8.79 -12.08
CA ILE A 299 36.24 9.01 -10.67
C ILE A 299 35.51 7.78 -10.13
N ARG A 300 34.67 7.15 -10.98
CA ARG A 300 33.94 5.92 -10.63
C ARG A 300 34.88 4.73 -10.47
N TYR A 301 35.75 4.46 -11.45
CA TYR A 301 36.61 3.27 -11.44
C TYR A 301 37.94 3.46 -10.71
N GLY A 302 38.44 4.70 -10.61
CA GLY A 302 39.70 5.01 -9.95
C GLY A 302 39.66 4.72 -8.44
N SER A 303 38.51 4.94 -7.79
CA SER A 303 38.33 4.61 -6.36
C SER A 303 38.44 3.09 -6.09
N TYR A 304 37.87 2.25 -6.96
CA TYR A 304 38.04 0.80 -6.88
C TYR A 304 39.49 0.37 -7.21
N GLY A 305 40.13 0.97 -8.22
CA GLY A 305 41.52 0.65 -8.57
C GLY A 305 42.51 0.98 -7.45
N LEU A 306 42.32 2.13 -6.78
CA LEU A 306 43.12 2.53 -5.62
C LEU A 306 42.92 1.57 -4.43
N ALA A 307 41.67 1.18 -4.16
CA ALA A 307 41.35 0.19 -3.13
C ALA A 307 42.03 -1.16 -3.40
N THR A 308 42.04 -1.61 -4.66
CA THR A 308 42.74 -2.84 -5.06
C THR A 308 44.26 -2.72 -4.91
N LEU A 309 44.85 -1.57 -5.24
CA LEU A 309 46.30 -1.35 -5.09
C LEU A 309 46.72 -1.40 -3.61
N PHE A 310 45.99 -0.74 -2.72
CA PHE A 310 46.26 -0.80 -1.28
C PHE A 310 46.02 -2.18 -0.69
N PHE A 311 44.96 -2.87 -1.10
CA PHE A 311 44.70 -4.26 -0.73
C PHE A 311 45.90 -5.16 -1.09
N SER A 312 46.41 -5.06 -2.33
CA SER A 312 47.57 -5.83 -2.79
C SER A 312 48.84 -5.47 -2.02
N LEU A 313 49.06 -4.18 -1.72
CA LEU A 313 50.22 -3.72 -0.97
C LEU A 313 50.24 -4.29 0.46
N VAL A 314 49.08 -4.33 1.14
CA VAL A 314 48.95 -4.93 2.48
C VAL A 314 49.25 -6.42 2.45
N ILE A 315 48.75 -7.15 1.44
CA ILE A 315 49.01 -8.58 1.30
C ILE A 315 50.49 -8.87 1.03
N VAL A 316 51.14 -8.09 0.16
CA VAL A 316 52.54 -8.32 -0.23
C VAL A 316 53.52 -7.92 0.87
N THR A 317 53.29 -6.81 1.55
CA THR A 317 54.20 -6.30 2.59
C THR A 317 53.97 -6.97 3.94
N GLY A 318 52.81 -7.60 4.16
CA GLY A 318 52.37 -8.08 5.48
C GLY A 318 52.20 -6.97 6.51
N ASN A 319 52.32 -5.69 6.09
CA ASN A 319 52.41 -4.55 6.98
C ASN A 319 51.04 -3.86 7.08
N TYR A 320 50.39 -4.02 8.22
CA TYR A 320 49.11 -3.40 8.53
C TYR A 320 49.22 -1.87 8.75
N PHE A 321 50.43 -1.29 8.68
CA PHE A 321 50.65 0.17 8.71
C PHE A 321 49.97 0.92 7.56
N PHE A 322 49.59 0.25 6.47
CA PHE A 322 48.83 0.87 5.38
C PHE A 322 47.32 0.99 5.66
N PHE A 323 46.83 0.37 6.73
CA PHE A 323 45.42 0.41 7.13
C PHE A 323 44.93 1.84 7.43
N PRO A 324 45.64 2.69 8.20
CA PRO A 324 45.25 4.07 8.49
C PRO A 324 45.40 5.00 7.27
N ILE A 325 46.38 4.74 6.40
CA ILE A 325 46.60 5.50 5.16
C ILE A 325 45.40 5.34 4.21
N GLY A 326 44.79 4.15 4.20
CA GLY A 326 43.49 3.92 3.57
C GLY A 326 42.41 4.87 4.11
N PHE A 327 42.23 4.96 5.43
CA PHE A 327 41.24 5.86 6.06
C PHE A 327 41.51 7.37 5.81
N ILE A 328 42.78 7.79 5.70
CA ILE A 328 43.16 9.19 5.42
C ILE A 328 42.88 9.57 3.96
N THR A 329 43.32 8.74 3.01
CA THR A 329 43.03 8.95 1.57
C THR A 329 41.52 8.90 1.29
N LEU A 330 40.78 8.12 2.07
CA LEU A 330 39.31 8.06 2.12
C LEU A 330 38.65 9.33 2.67
N GLY A 331 39.20 9.96 3.71
CA GLY A 331 38.72 11.22 4.24
C GLY A 331 38.78 12.36 3.22
N ILE A 332 39.82 12.37 2.39
CA ILE A 332 39.99 13.32 1.27
C ILE A 332 38.92 13.05 0.20
N TYR A 333 38.65 11.80 -0.13
CA TYR A 333 37.65 11.41 -1.14
C TYR A 333 36.20 11.70 -0.73
N ASN A 334 35.87 11.58 0.57
CA ASN A 334 34.56 11.96 1.13
C ASN A 334 34.22 13.44 0.96
N ASN A 335 35.23 14.30 0.76
CA ASN A 335 35.06 15.73 0.56
C ASN A 335 35.03 16.12 -0.93
N ILE A 336 35.14 15.18 -1.87
CA ILE A 336 35.04 15.49 -3.31
C ILE A 336 33.69 16.14 -3.69
N PRO A 337 32.52 15.73 -3.14
CA PRO A 337 31.26 16.44 -3.39
C PRO A 337 31.28 17.92 -2.97
N TRP A 338 32.14 18.30 -2.01
CA TRP A 338 32.34 19.68 -1.56
C TRP A 338 33.12 20.53 -2.57
N PHE A 339 34.07 19.94 -3.31
CA PHE A 339 34.80 20.64 -4.40
C PHE A 339 33.89 20.98 -5.59
N PHE A 340 32.82 20.22 -5.81
CA PHE A 340 31.86 20.44 -6.91
C PHE A 340 30.62 21.28 -6.49
N ARG A 341 30.74 22.12 -5.45
CA ARG A 341 29.66 22.94 -4.83
C ARG A 341 29.05 24.03 -5.73
N LYS A 342 29.53 24.23 -6.96
CA LYS A 342 29.29 25.47 -7.73
C LYS A 342 27.92 25.59 -8.43
N GLU A 343 26.97 24.66 -8.28
CA GLU A 343 25.65 24.74 -8.94
C GLU A 343 24.42 24.74 -8.02
N ARG A 344 23.35 25.40 -8.52
CA ARG A 344 22.26 26.09 -7.80
C ARG A 344 20.98 25.25 -7.62
N SER A 345 20.56 25.01 -6.37
CA SER A 345 19.16 25.03 -5.90
C SER A 345 19.10 25.33 -4.39
N ASP A 346 18.00 25.89 -3.87
CA ASP A 346 17.89 26.18 -2.42
C ASP A 346 17.70 24.92 -1.55
N GLU A 347 17.07 23.88 -2.12
CA GLU A 347 17.05 22.54 -1.51
C GLU A 347 18.46 21.94 -1.39
N TYR A 348 19.32 22.19 -2.37
CA TYR A 348 20.72 21.76 -2.38
C TYR A 348 21.55 22.44 -1.28
N LYS A 349 21.35 23.74 -1.05
CA LYS A 349 22.03 24.46 0.05
C LYS A 349 21.65 23.89 1.42
N LYS A 350 20.37 23.52 1.60
CA LYS A 350 19.87 22.89 2.83
C LYS A 350 20.50 21.51 3.02
N PHE A 351 20.48 20.66 2.01
CA PHE A 351 21.12 19.33 2.02
C PHE A 351 22.62 19.39 2.32
N ASN A 352 23.34 20.30 1.68
CA ASN A 352 24.79 20.42 1.86
C ASN A 352 25.17 20.90 3.27
N ARG A 353 24.34 21.75 3.91
CA ARG A 353 24.52 22.16 5.31
C ARG A 353 24.35 20.99 6.28
N ILE A 354 23.44 20.08 5.97
CA ILE A 354 23.17 18.87 6.77
C ILE A 354 24.31 17.87 6.65
N ILE A 355 24.71 17.55 5.40
CA ILE A 355 25.87 16.69 5.14
C ILE A 355 27.08 17.26 5.88
N PHE A 356 27.34 18.56 5.79
CA PHE A 356 28.47 19.20 6.44
C PHE A 356 28.48 18.99 7.96
N HIS A 357 27.36 19.14 8.65
CA HIS A 357 27.31 18.90 10.10
C HIS A 357 27.44 17.40 10.45
N THR A 358 26.80 16.51 9.68
CA THR A 358 26.95 15.05 9.89
C THR A 358 28.35 14.54 9.53
N SER A 359 28.99 15.07 8.48
CA SER A 359 30.34 14.69 8.06
C SER A 359 31.40 15.29 8.96
N LEU A 360 31.17 16.46 9.55
CA LEU A 360 32.03 17.04 10.59
C LEU A 360 31.99 16.20 11.88
N ALA A 361 30.81 15.75 12.30
CA ALA A 361 30.67 14.85 13.45
C ALA A 361 31.35 13.48 13.20
N ILE A 362 31.14 12.90 12.02
CA ILE A 362 31.80 11.65 11.61
C ILE A 362 33.32 11.86 11.48
N GLY A 363 33.76 12.99 10.93
CA GLY A 363 35.17 13.36 10.82
C GLY A 363 35.84 13.57 12.17
N ALA A 364 35.14 14.16 13.15
CA ALA A 364 35.63 14.30 14.51
C ALA A 364 35.78 12.93 15.21
N ILE A 365 34.84 12.01 14.99
CA ILE A 365 34.93 10.62 15.48
C ILE A 365 36.16 9.92 14.85
N ILE A 366 36.35 10.05 13.54
CA ILE A 366 37.49 9.47 12.82
C ILE A 366 38.82 10.09 13.28
N LEU A 367 38.87 11.41 13.52
CA LEU A 367 40.07 12.09 14.01
C LEU A 367 40.41 11.65 15.44
N LEU A 368 39.42 11.53 16.33
CA LEU A 368 39.59 10.96 17.67
C LEU A 368 40.12 9.51 17.61
N MET A 369 39.63 8.71 16.66
CA MET A 369 40.14 7.36 16.41
C MET A 369 41.60 7.37 15.93
N LEU A 370 41.96 8.29 15.03
CA LEU A 370 43.32 8.42 14.49
C LEU A 370 44.31 8.90 15.55
N VAL A 371 43.91 9.85 16.39
CA VAL A 371 44.71 10.29 17.55
C VAL A 371 44.87 9.15 18.56
N GLY A 372 43.83 8.37 18.83
CA GLY A 372 43.92 7.18 19.68
C GLY A 372 44.84 6.09 19.12
N LEU A 373 44.83 5.89 17.80
CA LEU A 373 45.70 4.92 17.11
C LEU A 373 47.16 5.37 17.06
N ILE A 374 47.43 6.65 16.79
CA ILE A 374 48.78 7.23 16.81
C ILE A 374 49.33 7.22 18.23
N ALA A 375 48.51 7.54 19.24
CA ALA A 375 48.90 7.40 20.65
C ALA A 375 49.22 5.95 20.99
N PHE A 376 48.44 4.98 20.50
CA PHE A 376 48.71 3.56 20.65
C PHE A 376 50.06 3.14 20.04
N GLU A 377 50.33 3.51 18.78
CA GLU A 377 51.61 3.24 18.12
C GLU A 377 52.79 3.95 18.80
N ALA A 378 52.68 5.22 19.19
CA ALA A 378 53.75 5.95 19.88
C ALA A 378 54.13 5.30 21.23
N THR A 379 53.16 4.67 21.90
CA THR A 379 53.37 3.97 23.16
C THR A 379 53.96 2.56 22.96
N PHE A 380 53.81 1.96 21.78
CA PHE A 380 54.31 0.61 21.47
C PHE A 380 55.60 0.59 20.62
N GLY A 381 55.78 1.52 19.69
CA GLY A 381 56.91 1.58 18.75
C GLY A 381 58.22 2.09 19.35
N SER A 382 58.20 2.63 20.57
CA SER A 382 59.39 3.13 21.29
C SER A 382 59.95 2.14 22.30
N ARG A 383 59.45 0.90 22.36
CA ARG A 383 59.84 -0.08 23.39
C ARG A 383 60.72 -1.19 22.83
N ALA A 384 61.76 -1.53 23.60
CA ALA A 384 62.58 -2.71 23.39
C ALA A 384 61.70 -3.99 23.38
N PRO A 385 62.04 -5.00 22.57
CA PRO A 385 61.31 -6.26 22.53
C PRO A 385 61.29 -6.90 23.93
N GLY A 386 60.10 -6.98 24.56
CA GLY A 386 59.92 -7.60 25.88
C GLY A 386 59.22 -6.74 26.93
N ALA A 387 59.10 -5.42 26.74
CA ALA A 387 58.44 -4.56 27.72
C ALA A 387 56.93 -4.86 27.84
N PRO A 388 56.36 -4.97 29.06
CA PRO A 388 54.93 -5.25 29.26
C PRO A 388 54.07 -4.14 28.67
N PRO A 389 52.93 -4.45 28.02
CA PRO A 389 52.05 -3.44 27.46
C PRO A 389 51.61 -2.44 28.55
N PRO A 390 51.42 -1.14 28.23
CA PRO A 390 50.98 -0.19 29.23
C PRO A 390 49.58 -0.60 29.70
N ASN A 391 49.41 -0.76 31.02
CA ASN A 391 48.10 -0.85 31.65
C ASN A 391 47.44 0.52 31.65
N GLY A 392 47.06 0.99 30.46
CA GLY A 392 46.31 2.23 30.29
C GLY A 392 44.82 1.92 30.16
N ILE A 393 44.02 2.44 31.09
CA ILE A 393 42.55 2.50 30.96
C ILE A 393 42.16 3.05 29.57
N PHE A 394 42.97 3.98 29.04
CA PHE A 394 42.80 4.57 27.72
C PHE A 394 42.99 3.56 26.57
N THR A 395 44.00 2.69 26.62
CA THR A 395 44.24 1.69 25.57
C THR A 395 43.19 0.59 25.57
N ASP A 396 42.72 0.15 26.75
CA ASP A 396 41.65 -0.86 26.85
C ASP A 396 40.28 -0.31 26.47
N PHE A 397 40.01 0.97 26.77
CA PHE A 397 38.78 1.64 26.35
C PHE A 397 38.66 1.69 24.81
N PHE A 398 39.73 2.11 24.12
CA PHE A 398 39.74 2.16 22.66
C PHE A 398 39.78 0.76 22.02
N ARG A 399 40.47 -0.20 22.63
CA ARG A 399 40.53 -1.60 22.11
C ARG A 399 39.20 -2.33 22.29
N GLY A 400 38.42 -1.98 23.31
CA GLY A 400 37.21 -2.69 23.69
C GLY A 400 35.89 -2.07 23.21
N TYR A 401 35.79 -0.74 23.23
CA TYR A 401 34.49 -0.06 23.12
C TYR A 401 34.35 0.81 21.86
N PHE A 402 35.31 0.73 20.93
CA PHE A 402 35.26 1.47 19.65
C PHE A 402 34.03 1.13 18.79
N GLY A 403 33.39 -0.01 19.03
CA GLY A 403 32.14 -0.40 18.36
C GLY A 403 30.94 0.48 18.72
N LEU A 404 30.92 1.13 19.89
CA LEU A 404 29.77 1.90 20.38
C LEU A 404 29.49 3.16 19.54
N PRO A 405 30.46 4.05 19.25
CA PRO A 405 30.22 5.19 18.36
C PRO A 405 29.86 4.78 16.93
N LEU A 406 30.44 3.67 16.44
CA LEU A 406 30.16 3.15 15.10
C LEU A 406 28.70 2.71 14.96
N MET A 407 28.07 2.18 16.02
CA MET A 407 26.63 1.85 15.98
C MET A 407 25.74 3.05 15.62
N LEU A 408 26.16 4.28 15.91
CA LEU A 408 25.34 5.47 15.68
C LEU A 408 25.33 5.90 14.20
N ILE A 409 26.32 5.48 13.40
CA ILE A 409 26.46 5.92 12.01
C ILE A 409 25.28 5.44 11.14
N PRO A 410 24.86 4.16 11.13
CA PRO A 410 23.70 3.72 10.36
C PRO A 410 22.41 4.47 10.77
N PHE A 411 22.22 4.71 12.07
CA PHE A 411 21.05 5.44 12.57
C PHE A 411 21.08 6.92 12.18
N ALA A 412 22.24 7.57 12.19
CA ALA A 412 22.39 8.94 11.71
C ALA A 412 22.06 9.06 10.23
N TYR A 413 22.48 8.09 9.40
CA TYR A 413 22.10 8.03 7.98
C TYR A 413 20.61 7.80 7.79
N LEU A 414 19.98 6.88 8.55
CA LEU A 414 18.54 6.66 8.48
C LEU A 414 17.75 7.89 8.91
N PHE A 415 18.17 8.52 10.01
CA PHE A 415 17.59 9.77 10.47
C PHE A 415 17.70 10.84 9.40
N THR A 416 18.87 10.99 8.76
CA THR A 416 19.09 12.00 7.72
C THR A 416 18.24 11.73 6.48
N ILE A 417 18.19 10.48 6.02
CA ILE A 417 17.39 10.04 4.87
C ILE A 417 15.89 10.26 5.11
N GLY A 418 15.40 9.93 6.31
CA GLY A 418 13.98 10.08 6.67
C GLY A 418 13.57 11.51 7.04
N HIS A 419 14.37 12.22 7.84
CA HIS A 419 14.09 13.58 8.33
C HIS A 419 14.10 14.60 7.20
N TYR A 420 15.04 14.48 6.25
CA TYR A 420 15.14 15.38 5.11
C TYR A 420 14.46 14.87 3.85
N ARG A 421 13.70 13.78 3.95
CA ARG A 421 12.88 13.21 2.86
C ARG A 421 13.70 13.03 1.58
N LEU A 422 14.97 12.62 1.72
CA LEU A 422 15.92 12.56 0.61
C LEU A 422 15.59 11.46 -0.42
N LEU A 423 14.61 10.62 -0.10
CA LEU A 423 14.05 9.57 -0.95
C LEU A 423 12.55 9.79 -1.27
N ASP A 424 12.07 11.03 -1.10
CA ASP A 424 10.73 11.54 -1.41
C ASP A 424 9.59 10.92 -0.56
N LEU A 425 9.15 11.65 0.46
CA LEU A 425 8.06 11.27 1.38
C LEU A 425 7.18 12.50 1.69
N ASP A 426 6.07 12.67 0.97
CA ASP A 426 5.11 13.77 1.20
C ASP A 426 3.98 13.43 2.18
N LEU A 427 3.58 14.41 3.02
CA LEU A 427 2.50 14.36 4.03
C LEU A 427 2.19 15.79 4.52
N ARG A 428 0.90 16.15 4.85
CA ARG A 428 0.39 17.19 5.83
C ARG A 428 -1.15 17.48 5.62
N VAL A 429 -2.05 17.86 6.58
CA VAL A 429 -1.90 18.25 8.01
C VAL A 429 -3.10 18.27 9.01
N LYS A 430 -4.42 18.27 8.71
CA LYS A 430 -5.42 18.67 9.77
C LYS A 430 -5.85 17.61 10.82
N ARG A 431 -5.58 16.32 10.62
CA ARG A 431 -5.85 15.24 11.61
C ARG A 431 -4.80 15.17 12.75
N ASN A 432 -3.79 16.03 12.70
CA ASN A 432 -2.65 16.07 13.62
C ASN A 432 -2.98 16.56 15.04
N ILE A 433 -4.02 17.37 15.24
CA ILE A 433 -4.26 17.98 16.56
C ILE A 433 -4.89 16.96 17.54
N GLN A 434 -5.92 16.22 17.13
CA GLN A 434 -6.51 15.14 17.95
C GLN A 434 -5.54 13.97 18.14
N TYR A 435 -4.76 13.64 17.12
CA TYR A 435 -3.62 12.73 17.22
C TYR A 435 -2.66 13.18 18.33
N SER A 436 -2.33 14.47 18.36
CA SER A 436 -1.42 15.02 19.36
C SER A 436 -1.98 14.93 20.78
N ILE A 437 -3.27 15.22 20.98
CA ILE A 437 -3.90 15.16 22.32
C ILE A 437 -3.98 13.72 22.84
N VAL A 438 -4.43 12.76 22.02
CA VAL A 438 -4.55 11.34 22.43
C VAL A 438 -3.16 10.72 22.64
N SER A 439 -2.21 11.01 21.75
CA SER A 439 -0.80 10.63 21.90
C SER A 439 -0.19 11.20 23.18
N MET A 440 -0.54 12.43 23.54
CA MET A 440 -0.08 13.10 24.75
C MET A 440 -0.66 12.44 26.01
N ILE A 441 -1.98 12.21 26.09
CA ILE A 441 -2.62 11.54 27.24
C ILE A 441 -2.08 10.12 27.44
N TRP A 442 -1.94 9.35 26.36
CA TRP A 442 -1.36 8.00 26.41
C TRP A 442 0.09 8.01 26.91
N SER A 443 0.90 8.96 26.43
CA SER A 443 2.28 9.10 26.88
C SER A 443 2.39 9.44 28.36
N ILE A 444 1.46 10.26 28.88
CA ILE A 444 1.38 10.61 30.31
C ILE A 444 0.96 9.39 31.15
N ALA A 445 -0.04 8.62 30.73
CA ALA A 445 -0.51 7.43 31.45
C ALA A 445 0.57 6.33 31.51
N LEU A 446 1.26 6.07 30.39
CA LEU A 446 2.37 5.11 30.36
C LEU A 446 3.53 5.55 31.26
N LEU A 447 3.84 6.84 31.28
CA LEU A 447 4.87 7.40 32.15
C LEU A 447 4.51 7.20 33.63
N ALA A 448 3.25 7.43 34.01
CA ALA A 448 2.79 7.24 35.39
C ALA A 448 2.88 5.76 35.84
N VAL A 449 2.51 4.81 34.97
CA VAL A 449 2.64 3.37 35.26
C VAL A 449 4.10 2.95 35.40
N LEU A 450 4.97 3.43 34.50
CA LEU A 450 6.41 3.14 34.55
C LEU A 450 7.03 3.70 35.83
N LEU A 451 6.69 4.94 36.22
CA LEU A 451 7.17 5.54 37.46
C LEU A 451 6.71 4.75 38.68
N LYS A 452 5.45 4.27 38.70
CA LYS A 452 4.94 3.40 39.78
C LYS A 452 5.69 2.06 39.83
N ALA A 453 5.96 1.43 38.69
CA ALA A 453 6.72 0.17 38.63
C ALA A 453 8.18 0.33 39.09
N LEU A 454 8.84 1.43 38.69
CA LEU A 454 10.19 1.76 39.14
C LEU A 454 10.24 2.07 40.65
N PHE A 455 9.15 2.60 41.22
CA PHE A 455 9.05 2.89 42.66
C PHE A 455 8.96 1.62 43.53
N TYR A 456 8.28 0.56 43.06
CA TYR A 456 8.14 -0.71 43.80
C TYR A 456 9.29 -1.71 43.55
N LEU A 457 10.08 -1.53 42.49
CA LEU A 457 11.21 -2.39 42.12
C LEU A 457 12.24 -2.61 43.25
N PRO A 458 12.60 -1.59 44.07
CA PRO A 458 13.52 -1.76 45.19
C PRO A 458 12.97 -2.63 46.34
N GLU A 459 11.66 -2.84 46.41
CA GLU A 459 11.01 -3.66 47.45
C GLU A 459 10.94 -5.16 47.07
N MET A 460 11.34 -5.53 45.84
CA MET A 460 11.38 -6.93 45.38
C MET A 460 12.70 -7.64 45.75
N SER A 461 12.59 -8.86 46.29
CA SER A 461 13.73 -9.77 46.47
C SER A 461 13.81 -10.76 45.30
N LEU A 462 14.94 -10.79 44.60
CA LEU A 462 15.23 -11.70 43.47
C LEU A 462 16.31 -12.69 43.93
N ASN A 463 16.15 -13.99 43.72
CA ASN A 463 17.14 -14.98 44.16
C ASN A 463 17.86 -15.58 42.94
N LEU A 464 19.05 -15.07 42.58
CA LEU A 464 19.82 -15.47 41.39
C LEU A 464 21.05 -16.32 41.77
N PRO A 465 21.05 -17.65 41.53
CA PRO A 465 22.24 -18.47 41.76
C PRO A 465 23.18 -18.50 40.54
N ASN A 466 24.49 -18.35 40.78
CA ASN A 466 25.61 -18.76 39.90
C ASN A 466 26.04 -17.86 38.72
N ILE A 467 25.62 -16.59 38.61
CA ILE A 467 26.09 -15.68 37.54
C ILE A 467 26.95 -14.57 38.14
N LYS A 468 28.22 -14.47 37.73
CA LYS A 468 29.15 -13.44 38.21
C LYS A 468 29.58 -12.49 37.09
N PHE A 469 29.48 -11.20 37.35
CA PHE A 469 30.01 -10.13 36.50
C PHE A 469 31.34 -9.65 37.08
N GLU A 470 32.45 -9.88 36.38
CA GLU A 470 33.78 -9.50 36.88
C GLU A 470 34.58 -8.78 35.79
N GLY A 471 34.82 -7.48 35.99
CA GLY A 471 35.52 -6.62 35.03
C GLY A 471 34.84 -6.54 33.66
N SER A 472 35.48 -7.05 32.62
CA SER A 472 35.00 -7.07 31.22
C SER A 472 34.44 -8.43 30.77
N PHE A 473 34.23 -9.34 31.73
CA PHE A 473 33.80 -10.72 31.50
C PHE A 473 32.42 -11.00 32.13
N ILE A 474 31.69 -11.92 31.49
CA ILE A 474 30.47 -12.53 32.02
C ILE A 474 30.79 -14.01 32.21
N GLU A 475 30.76 -14.50 33.45
CA GLU A 475 31.08 -15.89 33.80
C GLU A 475 29.84 -16.59 34.42
N VAL A 476 29.61 -17.83 34.02
CA VAL A 476 28.62 -18.73 34.63
C VAL A 476 29.38 -19.75 35.47
N LEU A 477 29.13 -19.78 36.79
CA LEU A 477 29.86 -20.60 37.76
C LEU A 477 29.07 -21.89 38.08
N ASP A 478 29.77 -22.94 38.49
CA ASP A 478 29.11 -24.19 38.93
C ASP A 478 28.73 -24.20 40.43
N GLN A 479 29.16 -23.19 41.23
CA GLN A 479 28.86 -23.06 42.67
C GLN A 479 28.16 -21.73 43.03
N PRO A 480 27.30 -21.71 44.08
CA PRO A 480 26.55 -20.51 44.49
C PRO A 480 27.43 -19.40 45.09
N MET A 481 27.03 -18.14 44.87
CA MET A 481 27.75 -16.93 45.28
C MET A 481 27.65 -16.65 46.79
N ASP A 482 28.67 -15.97 47.34
CA ASP A 482 28.67 -15.44 48.71
C ASP A 482 27.54 -14.42 48.94
N ASP A 483 27.01 -14.32 50.17
CA ASP A 483 25.77 -13.59 50.48
C ASP A 483 25.86 -12.08 50.16
N GLN A 484 27.03 -11.46 50.41
CA GLN A 484 27.24 -10.04 50.15
C GLN A 484 27.30 -9.73 48.65
N ASP A 485 27.96 -10.60 47.88
CA ASP A 485 28.06 -10.48 46.43
C ASP A 485 26.72 -10.82 45.76
N ARG A 486 25.95 -11.75 46.34
CA ARG A 486 24.59 -12.04 45.91
C ARG A 486 23.72 -10.78 46.05
N ILE A 487 23.70 -10.11 47.20
CA ILE A 487 22.92 -8.88 47.40
C ILE A 487 23.33 -7.76 46.43
N ASN A 488 24.63 -7.58 46.18
CA ASN A 488 25.10 -6.58 45.23
C ASN A 488 24.69 -6.92 43.78
N THR A 489 24.75 -8.20 43.43
CA THR A 489 24.34 -8.71 42.12
C THR A 489 22.84 -8.62 41.94
N GLU A 490 22.05 -8.89 42.98
CA GLU A 490 20.60 -8.71 43.01
C GLU A 490 20.24 -7.23 42.82
N LYS A 491 20.89 -6.30 43.52
CA LYS A 491 20.68 -4.86 43.35
C LYS A 491 21.03 -4.39 41.94
N LEU A 492 22.13 -4.89 41.37
CA LEU A 492 22.47 -4.61 39.98
C LEU A 492 21.44 -5.19 39.02
N ALA A 493 20.96 -6.41 39.25
CA ALA A 493 19.92 -7.04 38.45
C ALA A 493 18.60 -6.27 38.53
N VAL A 494 18.21 -5.76 39.70
CA VAL A 494 17.06 -4.86 39.89
C VAL A 494 17.24 -3.56 39.11
N ILE A 495 18.44 -2.97 39.13
CA ILE A 495 18.74 -1.76 38.33
C ILE A 495 18.65 -2.07 36.82
N PHE A 496 19.24 -3.18 36.36
CA PHE A 496 19.14 -3.61 34.96
C PHE A 496 17.70 -3.94 34.55
N LEU A 497 16.93 -4.56 35.43
CA LEU A 497 15.50 -4.83 35.22
C LEU A 497 14.71 -3.52 35.14
N GLY A 498 15.04 -2.53 35.97
CA GLY A 498 14.50 -1.17 35.86
C GLY A 498 14.81 -0.54 34.50
N ILE A 499 16.06 -0.62 34.04
CA ILE A 499 16.46 -0.15 32.70
C ILE A 499 15.71 -0.92 31.60
N PHE A 500 15.56 -2.23 31.74
CA PHE A 500 14.86 -3.07 30.79
C PHE A 500 13.35 -2.81 30.76
N LEU A 501 12.70 -2.59 31.89
CA LEU A 501 11.30 -2.16 31.97
C LEU A 501 11.11 -0.79 31.35
N THR A 502 12.07 0.12 31.53
CA THR A 502 12.09 1.43 30.87
C THR A 502 12.18 1.28 29.35
N TRP A 503 13.05 0.39 28.86
CA TRP A 503 13.18 0.06 27.44
C TRP A 503 11.95 -0.67 26.87
N GLY A 504 11.38 -1.60 27.63
CA GLY A 504 10.18 -2.36 27.29
C GLY A 504 8.95 -1.48 27.24
N ALA A 505 8.76 -0.60 28.22
CA ALA A 505 7.71 0.42 28.21
C ALA A 505 7.86 1.35 27.00
N TRP A 506 9.09 1.74 26.63
CA TRP A 506 9.34 2.50 25.42
C TRP A 506 8.98 1.73 24.13
N ARG A 507 9.21 0.42 24.09
CA ARG A 507 8.81 -0.43 22.96
C ARG A 507 7.29 -0.66 22.91
N PHE A 508 6.63 -0.85 24.05
CA PHE A 508 5.17 -0.95 24.18
C PHE A 508 4.48 0.37 23.83
N ARG A 509 5.08 1.51 24.20
CA ARG A 509 4.66 2.84 23.72
C ARG A 509 4.59 2.86 22.21
N ARG A 510 5.66 2.41 21.54
CA ARG A 510 5.71 2.36 20.07
C ARG A 510 4.66 1.43 19.47
N PHE A 511 4.30 0.33 20.14
CA PHE A 511 3.24 -0.58 19.69
C PHE A 511 1.85 0.03 19.81
N VAL A 512 1.50 0.61 20.97
CA VAL A 512 0.21 1.30 21.16
C VAL A 512 0.13 2.59 20.33
N GLN A 513 1.26 3.28 20.12
CA GLN A 513 1.34 4.41 19.19
C GLN A 513 0.96 3.98 17.78
N ARG A 514 1.43 2.83 17.30
CA ARG A 514 1.00 2.24 16.02
C ARG A 514 -0.50 1.88 16.00
N PHE A 515 -1.10 1.48 17.12
CA PHE A 515 -2.55 1.23 17.22
C PHE A 515 -3.37 2.54 17.20
N ILE A 516 -2.86 3.62 17.80
CA ILE A 516 -3.43 4.96 17.71
C ILE A 516 -3.26 5.53 16.30
N ASP A 517 -2.11 5.29 15.66
CA ASP A 517 -1.85 5.58 14.25
C ASP A 517 -2.89 4.83 13.38
N LEU A 518 -3.28 3.59 13.68
CA LEU A 518 -4.35 2.87 12.95
C LEU A 518 -5.77 3.41 13.21
N LYS A 519 -6.03 3.92 14.42
CA LYS A 519 -7.37 4.42 14.84
C LYS A 519 -7.67 5.85 14.36
N PHE A 520 -6.64 6.68 14.24
CA PHE A 520 -6.73 8.09 13.78
C PHE A 520 -6.04 8.32 12.42
N ASP A 521 -5.57 7.22 11.80
CA ASP A 521 -5.01 6.93 10.45
C ASP A 521 -6.00 6.69 9.29
N ARG A 522 -7.25 7.19 9.31
CA ARG A 522 -8.32 6.71 8.40
C ARG A 522 -8.22 7.08 6.90
N ALA A 523 -7.06 7.42 6.32
CA ALA A 523 -7.05 7.87 4.91
C ALA A 523 -7.39 6.78 3.86
N GLN A 524 -7.23 5.48 4.13
CA GLN A 524 -7.73 4.42 3.22
C GLN A 524 -9.08 3.80 3.64
N PHE A 525 -9.51 3.99 4.89
CA PHE A 525 -10.81 3.50 5.39
C PHE A 525 -11.93 4.54 5.18
N ASP A 526 -11.60 5.84 5.15
CA ASP A 526 -12.56 6.92 4.91
C ASP A 526 -12.99 7.02 3.44
N TYR A 527 -12.14 6.80 2.42
CA TYR A 527 -12.62 6.85 1.02
C TYR A 527 -13.59 5.71 0.67
N ARG A 528 -13.39 4.52 1.24
CA ARG A 528 -14.36 3.41 1.07
C ARG A 528 -15.69 3.74 1.75
N LYS A 529 -15.64 4.28 2.97
CA LYS A 529 -16.83 4.73 3.68
C LYS A 529 -17.50 5.91 2.96
N ALA A 530 -16.74 6.88 2.50
CA ALA A 530 -17.19 8.04 1.72
C ALA A 530 -17.82 7.63 0.38
N ALA A 531 -17.23 6.64 -0.30
CA ALA A 531 -17.82 6.06 -1.51
C ALA A 531 -19.13 5.32 -1.20
N SER A 532 -19.20 4.62 -0.05
CA SER A 532 -20.44 3.99 0.42
C SER A 532 -21.51 5.04 0.75
N GLU A 533 -21.17 6.10 1.48
CA GLU A 533 -22.09 7.20 1.81
C GLU A 533 -22.56 7.93 0.55
N LEU A 534 -21.68 8.16 -0.44
CA LEU A 534 -22.07 8.70 -1.75
C LEU A 534 -22.98 7.74 -2.52
N ALA A 535 -22.69 6.44 -2.50
CA ALA A 535 -23.53 5.44 -3.15
C ALA A 535 -24.93 5.38 -2.52
N GLU A 536 -25.05 5.50 -1.20
CA GLU A 536 -26.34 5.59 -0.50
C GLU A 536 -27.13 6.84 -0.91
N VAL A 537 -26.46 8.01 -0.97
CA VAL A 537 -27.11 9.25 -1.44
C VAL A 537 -27.56 9.12 -2.90
N MET A 538 -26.71 8.57 -3.77
CA MET A 538 -27.05 8.36 -5.18
C MET A 538 -28.19 7.34 -5.37
N ALA A 539 -28.29 6.33 -4.51
CA ALA A 539 -29.35 5.33 -4.57
C ALA A 539 -30.70 5.86 -4.06
N ALA A 540 -30.71 6.88 -3.21
CA ALA A 540 -31.92 7.46 -2.63
C ALA A 540 -32.57 8.55 -3.49
N GLN A 541 -31.85 9.10 -4.48
CA GLN A 541 -32.34 10.22 -5.31
C GLN A 541 -32.83 9.70 -6.66
N PHE A 542 -34.12 9.92 -6.95
CA PHE A 542 -34.76 9.47 -8.19
C PHE A 542 -34.78 10.54 -9.28
N THR A 543 -34.70 11.82 -8.92
CA THR A 543 -34.71 12.92 -9.90
C THR A 543 -33.29 13.40 -10.20
N MET A 544 -33.10 13.87 -11.44
CA MET A 544 -31.80 14.26 -11.95
C MET A 544 -31.19 15.45 -11.19
N GLU A 545 -32.01 16.43 -10.83
CA GLU A 545 -31.61 17.61 -10.07
C GLU A 545 -31.22 17.28 -8.63
N ALA A 546 -31.99 16.42 -7.96
CA ALA A 546 -31.70 16.00 -6.59
C ALA A 546 -30.47 15.08 -6.54
N LEU A 547 -30.27 14.24 -7.57
CA LEU A 547 -29.04 13.47 -7.74
C LEU A 547 -27.83 14.38 -7.93
N ALA A 548 -27.91 15.37 -8.83
CA ALA A 548 -26.84 16.33 -9.08
C ALA A 548 -26.45 17.11 -7.81
N ASP A 549 -27.44 17.66 -7.11
CA ASP A 549 -27.24 18.39 -5.85
C ASP A 549 -26.68 17.50 -4.74
N GLY A 550 -27.22 16.27 -4.59
CA GLY A 550 -26.73 15.28 -3.63
C GLY A 550 -25.27 14.92 -3.86
N ILE A 551 -24.87 14.67 -5.11
CA ILE A 551 -23.47 14.38 -5.47
C ILE A 551 -22.57 15.57 -5.16
N VAL A 552 -22.95 16.76 -5.63
CA VAL A 552 -22.15 17.99 -5.51
C VAL A 552 -21.94 18.36 -4.04
N ARG A 553 -23.01 18.39 -3.22
CA ARG A 553 -22.91 18.71 -1.79
C ARG A 553 -22.11 17.67 -1.03
N LYS A 554 -22.36 16.39 -1.28
CA LYS A 554 -21.70 15.32 -0.53
C LYS A 554 -20.22 15.22 -0.90
N LEU A 555 -19.86 15.40 -2.17
CA LEU A 555 -18.46 15.52 -2.58
C LEU A 555 -17.78 16.75 -1.98
N ALA A 556 -18.45 17.90 -1.96
CA ALA A 556 -17.90 19.12 -1.36
C ALA A 556 -17.64 18.93 0.15
N GLU A 557 -18.53 18.25 0.86
CA GLU A 557 -18.39 17.89 2.27
C GLU A 557 -17.22 16.92 2.49
N LEU A 558 -17.19 15.79 1.79
CA LEU A 558 -16.23 14.70 1.99
C LEU A 558 -14.81 15.10 1.58
N MET A 559 -14.66 15.83 0.48
CA MET A 559 -13.37 16.23 -0.08
C MET A 559 -12.89 17.59 0.45
N GLN A 560 -13.75 18.33 1.17
CA GLN A 560 -13.50 19.69 1.65
C GLN A 560 -12.94 20.62 0.57
N VAL A 561 -13.59 20.65 -0.59
CA VAL A 561 -13.20 21.51 -1.72
C VAL A 561 -13.95 22.84 -1.70
N LYS A 562 -13.36 23.87 -2.33
CA LYS A 562 -13.94 25.21 -2.44
C LYS A 562 -15.16 25.17 -3.36
N GLN A 563 -15.05 24.47 -4.48
CA GLN A 563 -16.08 24.38 -5.52
C GLN A 563 -16.20 22.96 -6.08
N VAL A 564 -17.43 22.54 -6.36
CA VAL A 564 -17.75 21.30 -7.10
C VAL A 564 -18.86 21.62 -8.06
N GLY A 565 -18.70 21.25 -9.33
CA GLY A 565 -19.76 21.32 -10.33
C GLY A 565 -20.06 19.94 -10.88
N VAL A 566 -21.29 19.73 -11.31
CA VAL A 566 -21.66 18.57 -12.12
C VAL A 566 -22.50 19.00 -13.30
N LEU A 567 -22.24 18.39 -14.45
CA LEU A 567 -22.99 18.57 -15.68
C LEU A 567 -23.45 17.20 -16.13
N PHE A 568 -24.74 17.01 -16.37
CA PHE A 568 -25.28 15.78 -16.91
C PHE A 568 -25.75 15.98 -18.35
N PHE A 569 -25.44 15.01 -19.19
CA PHE A 569 -25.71 15.08 -20.62
C PHE A 569 -26.73 14.04 -21.02
N ARG A 570 -27.75 14.46 -21.78
CA ARG A 570 -28.68 13.55 -22.43
C ARG A 570 -28.18 13.30 -23.85
N ASN A 571 -28.04 12.02 -24.22
CA ASN A 571 -27.60 11.57 -25.56
C ASN A 571 -26.26 12.17 -26.05
N GLU A 572 -25.35 12.50 -25.14
CA GLU A 572 -24.03 13.11 -25.46
C GLU A 572 -24.09 14.41 -26.29
N LYS A 573 -25.22 15.11 -26.30
CA LYS A 573 -25.42 16.28 -27.17
C LYS A 573 -25.72 17.55 -26.40
N GLU A 574 -26.47 17.43 -25.30
CA GLU A 574 -26.97 18.58 -24.57
C GLU A 574 -26.90 18.36 -23.06
N CYS A 575 -26.45 19.38 -22.35
CA CYS A 575 -26.53 19.44 -20.91
C CYS A 575 -28.00 19.55 -20.47
N CYS A 576 -28.51 18.51 -19.82
CA CYS A 576 -29.90 18.47 -19.33
C CYS A 576 -30.02 18.95 -17.87
N CYS A 577 -28.94 18.87 -17.09
CA CYS A 577 -28.94 19.30 -15.69
C CYS A 577 -27.53 19.76 -15.31
N SER A 578 -27.44 20.86 -14.58
CA SER A 578 -26.17 21.39 -14.08
C SER A 578 -26.35 21.93 -12.66
N VAL A 579 -25.47 21.52 -11.74
CA VAL A 579 -25.50 21.98 -10.35
C VAL A 579 -24.08 22.30 -9.89
N VAL A 580 -23.96 23.30 -9.01
CA VAL A 580 -22.68 23.73 -8.45
C VAL A 580 -22.78 23.99 -6.95
N TYR A 581 -21.66 23.79 -6.28
CA TYR A 581 -21.40 24.24 -4.92
C TYR A 581 -20.23 25.21 -4.93
N GLY A 582 -20.32 26.30 -4.16
CA GLY A 582 -19.23 27.26 -3.96
C GLY A 582 -19.11 28.36 -5.05
N LEU A 583 -20.08 28.46 -5.95
CA LEU A 583 -20.23 29.51 -6.96
C LEU A 583 -21.64 30.10 -6.91
N GLN A 584 -21.79 31.37 -7.27
CA GLN A 584 -23.12 32.00 -7.42
C GLN A 584 -23.84 31.45 -8.65
N GLU A 585 -25.16 31.26 -8.56
CA GLU A 585 -25.98 30.65 -9.62
C GLU A 585 -25.88 31.39 -10.97
N SER A 586 -25.92 32.73 -10.97
CA SER A 586 -25.80 33.54 -12.19
C SER A 586 -24.47 33.31 -12.91
N ARG A 587 -23.39 33.21 -12.15
CA ARG A 587 -22.05 32.93 -12.65
C ARG A 587 -21.92 31.49 -13.17
N TRP A 588 -22.52 30.54 -12.46
CA TRP A 588 -22.55 29.14 -12.88
C TRP A 588 -23.30 28.96 -14.18
N LYS A 589 -24.48 29.57 -14.33
CA LYS A 589 -25.29 29.46 -15.55
C LYS A 589 -24.54 29.99 -16.77
N ASN A 590 -23.93 31.18 -16.65
CA ASN A 590 -23.10 31.73 -17.72
C ASN A 590 -21.92 30.82 -18.09
N PHE A 591 -21.28 30.20 -17.09
CA PHE A 591 -20.19 29.26 -17.32
C PHE A 591 -20.68 27.96 -17.98
N SER A 592 -21.72 27.32 -17.44
CA SER A 592 -22.26 26.04 -17.96
C SER A 592 -22.73 26.17 -19.40
N ASP A 593 -23.39 27.29 -19.74
CA ASP A 593 -23.89 27.56 -21.09
C ASP A 593 -22.72 27.77 -22.06
N SER A 594 -21.66 28.45 -21.62
CA SER A 594 -20.45 28.69 -22.42
C SER A 594 -19.67 27.40 -22.74
N ILE A 595 -19.68 26.42 -21.84
CA ILE A 595 -18.92 25.17 -22.00
C ILE A 595 -19.74 24.01 -22.58
N ASN A 596 -21.07 24.04 -22.49
CA ASN A 596 -22.03 22.95 -22.80
C ASN A 596 -21.56 21.97 -23.90
N THR A 597 -21.65 22.35 -25.18
CA THR A 597 -21.29 21.45 -26.29
C THR A 597 -19.78 21.38 -26.55
N ARG A 598 -19.02 22.38 -26.08
CA ARG A 598 -17.57 22.48 -26.30
C ARG A 598 -16.82 21.45 -25.48
N ILE A 599 -17.18 21.28 -24.21
CA ILE A 599 -16.52 20.34 -23.29
C ILE A 599 -16.77 18.88 -23.69
N ILE A 600 -17.97 18.58 -24.21
CA ILE A 600 -18.31 17.24 -24.73
C ILE A 600 -17.32 16.84 -25.82
N LYS A 601 -17.08 17.72 -26.81
CA LYS A 601 -16.16 17.45 -27.92
C LYS A 601 -14.75 17.15 -27.42
N VAL A 602 -14.22 17.99 -26.52
CA VAL A 602 -12.87 17.83 -25.95
C VAL A 602 -12.72 16.50 -25.22
N ILE A 603 -13.70 16.13 -24.40
CA ILE A 603 -13.67 14.89 -23.61
C ILE A 603 -13.88 13.66 -24.50
N GLN A 604 -14.66 13.75 -25.57
CA GLN A 604 -14.83 12.67 -26.53
C GLN A 604 -13.57 12.39 -27.36
N THR A 605 -12.78 13.42 -27.69
CA THR A 605 -11.51 13.25 -28.41
C THR A 605 -10.46 12.50 -27.58
N ASN A 606 -10.46 12.69 -26.25
CA ASN A 606 -9.54 11.99 -25.35
C ASN A 606 -10.22 10.78 -24.64
N LYS A 607 -10.34 9.65 -25.36
CA LYS A 607 -10.97 8.43 -24.81
C LYS A 607 -10.13 7.69 -23.75
N ALA A 608 -8.82 7.90 -23.72
CA ALA A 608 -7.89 7.08 -22.92
C ALA A 608 -7.75 7.53 -21.46
N ASP A 609 -8.09 8.78 -21.14
CA ASP A 609 -7.92 9.33 -19.79
C ASP A 609 -9.29 9.68 -19.17
N TYR A 610 -9.58 9.09 -18.01
CA TYR A 610 -10.78 9.40 -17.23
C TYR A 610 -10.64 10.75 -16.49
N ARG A 611 -9.45 11.37 -16.58
CA ARG A 611 -9.03 12.51 -15.78
C ARG A 611 -8.40 13.55 -16.69
N PHE A 612 -8.85 14.80 -16.55
CA PHE A 612 -8.17 15.93 -17.16
C PHE A 612 -7.79 16.92 -16.07
N SER A 613 -6.50 17.25 -15.99
CA SER A 613 -6.14 18.56 -15.44
C SER A 613 -6.67 19.60 -16.41
N VAL A 614 -7.15 20.72 -15.87
CA VAL A 614 -7.55 21.88 -16.68
C VAL A 614 -6.39 22.36 -17.57
N ASP A 615 -5.14 22.12 -17.15
CA ASP A 615 -3.92 22.45 -17.90
C ASP A 615 -3.78 21.74 -19.26
N TYR A 616 -4.59 20.70 -19.52
CA TYR A 616 -4.60 19.98 -20.80
C TYR A 616 -5.74 20.42 -21.74
N LEU A 617 -6.54 21.40 -21.33
CA LEU A 617 -7.61 21.94 -22.17
C LEU A 617 -7.03 22.94 -23.20
N PRO A 618 -7.71 23.12 -24.35
CA PRO A 618 -7.41 24.22 -25.26
C PRO A 618 -7.48 25.58 -24.53
N ASP A 619 -6.59 26.52 -24.88
CA ASP A 619 -6.43 27.82 -24.20
C ASP A 619 -7.76 28.57 -24.02
N ASP A 620 -8.65 28.52 -25.02
CA ASP A 620 -9.94 29.22 -24.99
C ASP A 620 -10.90 28.67 -23.91
N ILE A 621 -10.84 27.37 -23.64
CA ILE A 621 -11.63 26.70 -22.61
C ILE A 621 -10.91 26.75 -21.26
N GLN A 622 -9.58 26.59 -21.25
CA GLN A 622 -8.77 26.59 -20.02
C GLN A 622 -8.99 27.87 -19.20
N VAL A 623 -8.99 29.04 -19.86
CA VAL A 623 -9.21 30.34 -19.19
C VAL A 623 -10.57 30.39 -18.49
N LEU A 624 -11.63 29.81 -19.08
CA LEU A 624 -12.96 29.76 -18.47
C LEU A 624 -12.95 28.92 -17.18
N PHE A 625 -12.23 27.80 -17.18
CA PHE A 625 -12.11 26.92 -16.02
C PHE A 625 -11.32 27.58 -14.88
N GLU A 626 -10.18 28.19 -15.20
CA GLU A 626 -9.33 28.88 -14.22
C GLU A 626 -10.05 30.07 -13.58
N GLN A 627 -10.73 30.90 -14.38
CA GLN A 627 -11.50 32.04 -13.87
C GLN A 627 -12.60 31.61 -12.90
N ASN A 628 -13.21 30.44 -13.12
CA ASN A 628 -14.27 29.92 -12.27
C ASN A 628 -13.77 28.96 -11.18
N GLY A 629 -12.44 28.80 -11.03
CA GLY A 629 -11.82 28.10 -9.90
C GLY A 629 -11.84 26.57 -9.97
N PHE A 630 -12.13 26.00 -11.15
CA PHE A 630 -12.05 24.55 -11.38
C PHE A 630 -10.64 24.15 -11.82
N LYS A 631 -10.13 23.02 -11.30
CA LYS A 631 -8.76 22.53 -11.57
C LYS A 631 -8.76 21.14 -12.21
N HIS A 632 -9.77 20.32 -11.93
CA HIS A 632 -9.87 18.97 -12.49
C HIS A 632 -11.26 18.70 -13.07
N ILE A 633 -11.26 17.90 -14.12
CA ILE A 633 -12.45 17.40 -14.81
C ILE A 633 -12.41 15.88 -14.77
N ILE A 634 -13.50 15.26 -14.30
CA ILE A 634 -13.65 13.81 -14.24
C ILE A 634 -14.87 13.43 -15.07
N ALA A 635 -14.63 12.64 -16.12
CA ALA A 635 -15.69 12.20 -17.01
C ALA A 635 -16.54 11.11 -16.35
N ILE A 636 -17.86 11.28 -16.40
CA ILE A 636 -18.84 10.27 -15.99
C ILE A 636 -19.26 9.51 -17.25
N ARG A 637 -18.81 8.27 -17.39
CA ARG A 637 -19.10 7.43 -18.56
C ARG A 637 -19.87 6.18 -18.16
N SER A 638 -20.91 5.87 -18.92
CA SER A 638 -21.57 4.56 -18.87
C SER A 638 -21.44 3.84 -20.20
N LYS A 639 -20.95 2.59 -20.19
CA LYS A 639 -20.74 1.75 -21.39
C LYS A 639 -20.12 2.55 -22.56
N GLU A 640 -19.08 3.33 -22.26
CA GLU A 640 -18.35 4.27 -23.15
C GLU A 640 -19.01 5.62 -23.45
N LYS A 641 -20.32 5.76 -23.25
CA LYS A 641 -21.04 7.02 -23.48
C LYS A 641 -20.79 8.04 -22.37
N LEU A 642 -20.57 9.31 -22.73
CA LEU A 642 -20.43 10.42 -21.79
C LEU A 642 -21.81 10.86 -21.29
N VAL A 643 -22.15 10.48 -20.06
CA VAL A 643 -23.44 10.82 -19.42
C VAL A 643 -23.33 12.01 -18.47
N GLY A 644 -22.11 12.42 -18.12
CA GLY A 644 -21.88 13.62 -17.34
C GLY A 644 -20.40 13.92 -17.10
N VAL A 645 -20.15 14.99 -16.37
CA VAL A 645 -18.81 15.47 -16.00
C VAL A 645 -18.86 16.05 -14.60
N LEU A 646 -17.89 15.67 -13.75
CA LEU A 646 -17.61 16.31 -12.46
C LEU A 646 -16.50 17.34 -12.62
N LEU A 647 -16.73 18.53 -12.11
CA LEU A 647 -15.80 19.64 -12.06
C LEU A 647 -15.35 19.86 -10.63
N ILE A 648 -14.05 19.77 -10.37
CA ILE A 648 -13.49 19.83 -9.03
C ILE A 648 -12.56 21.03 -8.92
N GLY A 649 -12.87 21.93 -8.00
CA GLY A 649 -12.03 23.07 -7.64
C GLY A 649 -10.98 22.73 -6.59
N GLU A 650 -10.27 23.75 -6.11
CA GLU A 650 -9.21 23.57 -5.12
C GLU A 650 -9.71 23.01 -3.78
N LYS A 651 -8.88 22.23 -3.09
CA LYS A 651 -9.13 21.85 -1.70
C LYS A 651 -9.06 23.08 -0.80
N ARG A 652 -9.90 23.15 0.23
CA ARG A 652 -9.86 24.19 1.28
C ARG A 652 -8.57 24.14 2.10
N SER A 653 -7.89 22.99 2.13
CA SER A 653 -6.56 22.83 2.72
C SER A 653 -5.44 23.39 1.86
N GLU A 654 -5.73 23.82 0.62
CA GLU A 654 -4.76 24.29 -0.39
C GLU A 654 -3.69 23.24 -0.77
N SER A 655 -3.89 21.99 -0.37
CA SER A 655 -3.06 20.86 -0.77
C SER A 655 -3.43 20.41 -2.19
N PRO A 656 -2.46 20.01 -3.04
CA PRO A 656 -2.75 19.44 -4.36
C PRO A 656 -3.56 18.14 -4.23
N PHE A 657 -4.27 17.77 -5.30
CA PHE A 657 -4.96 16.47 -5.36
C PHE A 657 -3.93 15.35 -5.51
N HIS A 658 -3.99 14.35 -4.62
CA HIS A 658 -3.15 13.17 -4.70
C HIS A 658 -3.78 12.11 -5.61
N LYS A 659 -2.99 11.12 -6.02
CA LYS A 659 -3.46 10.01 -6.87
C LYS A 659 -4.68 9.30 -6.28
N ASP A 660 -4.73 9.13 -4.96
CA ASP A 660 -5.84 8.47 -4.27
C ASP A 660 -7.14 9.28 -4.33
N ASP A 661 -7.05 10.62 -4.28
CA ASP A 661 -8.22 11.51 -4.48
C ASP A 661 -8.82 11.36 -5.88
N LEU A 662 -7.95 11.34 -6.90
CA LEU A 662 -8.36 11.18 -8.29
C LEU A 662 -8.87 9.76 -8.58
N MET A 663 -8.38 8.75 -7.86
CA MET A 663 -8.93 7.38 -7.91
C MET A 663 -10.31 7.31 -7.24
N PHE A 664 -10.49 7.98 -6.10
CA PHE A 664 -11.78 8.11 -5.44
C PHE A 664 -12.80 8.82 -6.35
N LEU A 665 -12.46 9.97 -6.92
CA LEU A 665 -13.34 10.72 -7.82
C LEU A 665 -13.72 9.91 -9.06
N ALA A 666 -12.80 9.13 -9.63
CA ALA A 666 -13.11 8.22 -10.74
C ALA A 666 -14.07 7.09 -10.32
N ALA A 667 -13.92 6.55 -9.10
CA ALA A 667 -14.84 5.55 -8.57
C ALA A 667 -16.25 6.15 -8.34
N VAL A 668 -16.32 7.36 -7.79
CA VAL A 668 -17.57 8.11 -7.62
C VAL A 668 -18.21 8.41 -8.98
N ALA A 669 -17.44 8.81 -10.00
CA ALA A 669 -17.96 9.01 -11.35
C ALA A 669 -18.57 7.72 -11.91
N LYS A 670 -17.93 6.55 -11.71
CA LYS A 670 -18.50 5.27 -12.15
C LYS A 670 -19.80 4.91 -11.42
N GLN A 671 -19.95 5.27 -10.16
CA GLN A 671 -21.22 5.06 -9.44
C GLN A 671 -22.29 6.05 -9.92
N ALA A 672 -21.91 7.31 -10.09
CA ALA A 672 -22.79 8.36 -10.62
C ALA A 672 -23.33 7.98 -12.01
N SER A 673 -22.53 7.33 -12.86
CA SER A 673 -23.01 6.91 -14.19
C SER A 673 -24.19 5.94 -14.11
N VAL A 674 -24.18 5.02 -13.14
CA VAL A 674 -25.28 4.07 -12.91
C VAL A 674 -26.51 4.80 -12.36
N ALA A 675 -26.31 5.71 -11.40
CA ALA A 675 -27.41 6.50 -10.83
C ALA A 675 -28.07 7.43 -11.88
N ILE A 676 -27.28 8.03 -12.76
CA ILE A 676 -27.76 8.85 -13.88
C ILE A 676 -28.58 8.02 -14.87
N GLU A 677 -28.11 6.82 -15.24
CA GLU A 677 -28.90 5.92 -16.10
C GLU A 677 -30.22 5.54 -15.45
N ASN A 678 -30.20 5.21 -14.15
CA ASN A 678 -31.41 4.90 -13.42
C ASN A 678 -32.37 6.10 -13.37
N ALA A 679 -31.88 7.30 -13.10
CA ALA A 679 -32.70 8.52 -13.11
C ALA A 679 -33.35 8.76 -14.49
N PHE A 680 -32.60 8.57 -15.59
CA PHE A 680 -33.16 8.66 -16.93
C PHE A 680 -34.24 7.59 -17.20
N LEU A 681 -34.03 6.35 -16.73
CA LEU A 681 -35.02 5.29 -16.84
C LEU A 681 -36.29 5.59 -16.03
N TYR A 682 -36.14 6.13 -14.82
CA TYR A 682 -37.29 6.54 -14.00
C TYR A 682 -38.08 7.68 -14.63
N ASP A 683 -37.41 8.70 -15.18
CA ASP A 683 -38.08 9.79 -15.91
C ASP A 683 -38.86 9.25 -17.12
N GLU A 684 -38.28 8.33 -17.89
CA GLU A 684 -38.92 7.72 -19.05
C GLU A 684 -40.13 6.86 -18.65
N LEU A 685 -40.00 6.06 -17.59
CA LEU A 685 -41.10 5.27 -17.04
C LEU A 685 -42.23 6.15 -16.51
N ALA A 686 -41.90 7.23 -15.79
CA ALA A 686 -42.89 8.16 -15.26
C ALA A 686 -43.68 8.86 -16.38
N GLU A 687 -43.01 9.29 -17.45
CA GLU A 687 -43.70 9.85 -18.62
C GLU A 687 -44.55 8.79 -19.36
N GLN A 688 -44.05 7.56 -19.50
CA GLN A 688 -44.84 6.47 -20.08
C GLN A 688 -46.11 6.17 -19.27
N GLU A 689 -46.01 6.12 -17.93
CA GLU A 689 -47.17 5.93 -17.05
C GLU A 689 -48.14 7.10 -17.13
N ARG A 690 -47.62 8.34 -17.17
CA ARG A 690 -48.43 9.56 -17.34
C ARG A 690 -49.21 9.55 -18.64
N MET A 691 -48.54 9.27 -19.77
CA MET A 691 -49.17 9.15 -21.08
C MET A 691 -50.21 8.02 -21.11
N ARG A 692 -49.89 6.85 -20.54
CA ARG A 692 -50.84 5.74 -20.45
C ARG A 692 -52.07 6.10 -19.61
N HIS A 693 -51.89 6.85 -18.53
CA HIS A 693 -53.00 7.34 -17.71
C HIS A 693 -53.88 8.33 -18.50
N GLU A 694 -53.28 9.29 -19.21
CA GLU A 694 -54.00 10.23 -20.08
C GLU A 694 -54.79 9.51 -21.19
N LEU A 695 -54.20 8.50 -21.84
CA LEU A 695 -54.89 7.68 -22.84
C LEU A 695 -56.07 6.88 -22.25
N ASN A 696 -55.92 6.32 -21.05
CA ASN A 696 -57.02 5.64 -20.35
C ASN A 696 -58.18 6.59 -20.01
N ILE A 697 -57.88 7.84 -19.65
CA ILE A 697 -58.91 8.86 -19.44
C ILE A 697 -59.63 9.15 -20.76
N ALA A 698 -58.88 9.35 -21.86
CA ALA A 698 -59.46 9.57 -23.18
C ALA A 698 -60.36 8.41 -23.62
N ARG A 699 -59.92 7.15 -23.41
CA ARG A 699 -60.73 5.93 -23.63
C ARG A 699 -62.07 6.00 -22.93
N ARG A 700 -62.07 6.35 -21.65
CA ARG A 700 -63.29 6.40 -20.84
C ARG A 700 -64.24 7.50 -21.34
N ILE A 701 -63.72 8.66 -21.72
CA ILE A 701 -64.53 9.76 -22.27
C ILE A 701 -65.16 9.33 -23.60
N GLN A 702 -64.38 8.71 -24.48
CA GLN A 702 -64.84 8.22 -25.77
C GLN A 702 -65.90 7.13 -25.63
N LEU A 703 -65.66 6.11 -24.81
CA LEU A 703 -66.64 5.04 -24.59
C LEU A 703 -67.92 5.57 -23.93
N ALA A 704 -67.82 6.60 -23.07
CA ALA A 704 -68.98 7.25 -22.47
C ALA A 704 -69.77 8.12 -23.46
N SER A 705 -69.15 8.57 -24.55
CA SER A 705 -69.81 9.39 -25.57
C SER A 705 -70.66 8.52 -26.50
N LEU A 706 -70.22 7.30 -26.81
CA LEU A 706 -71.00 6.29 -27.54
C LEU A 706 -72.32 5.94 -26.82
N PRO A 707 -73.32 5.37 -27.51
CA PRO A 707 -74.59 4.99 -26.90
C PRO A 707 -74.43 4.07 -25.68
N GLN A 708 -74.85 4.53 -24.51
CA GLN A 708 -74.83 3.74 -23.27
C GLN A 708 -76.06 2.83 -23.14
N THR A 709 -77.15 3.19 -23.81
CA THR A 709 -78.42 2.45 -23.78
C THR A 709 -78.99 2.37 -25.18
N THR A 710 -79.51 1.21 -25.53
CA THR A 710 -80.25 1.02 -26.77
C THR A 710 -81.64 1.66 -26.67
N PRO A 711 -82.09 2.44 -27.67
CA PRO A 711 -83.44 2.98 -27.70
C PRO A 711 -84.49 1.86 -27.78
N LYS A 712 -85.66 2.10 -27.18
CA LYS A 712 -86.81 1.19 -27.27
C LYS A 712 -87.81 1.74 -28.29
N ILE A 713 -87.81 1.16 -29.48
CA ILE A 713 -88.72 1.54 -30.57
C ILE A 713 -89.69 0.38 -30.82
N SER A 714 -90.99 0.66 -30.82
CA SER A 714 -91.99 -0.38 -31.08
C SER A 714 -91.80 -0.95 -32.49
N GLY A 715 -91.75 -2.28 -32.61
CA GLY A 715 -91.54 -2.98 -33.88
C GLY A 715 -90.07 -3.17 -34.28
N LEU A 716 -89.09 -2.70 -33.48
CA LEU A 716 -87.67 -2.90 -33.74
C LEU A 716 -86.94 -3.46 -32.49
N ASP A 717 -86.17 -4.54 -32.66
CA ASP A 717 -85.16 -5.03 -31.70
C ASP A 717 -83.79 -4.52 -32.15
N ILE A 718 -83.06 -3.87 -31.25
CA ILE A 718 -81.84 -3.14 -31.60
C ILE A 718 -80.73 -3.56 -30.64
N ALA A 719 -79.51 -3.72 -31.16
CA ALA A 719 -78.32 -3.89 -30.32
C ALA A 719 -77.09 -3.38 -31.04
N GLY A 720 -76.21 -2.69 -30.31
CA GLY A 720 -74.96 -2.17 -30.84
C GLY A 720 -73.81 -2.38 -29.86
N ILE A 721 -72.60 -2.45 -30.37
CA ILE A 721 -71.36 -2.41 -29.58
C ILE A 721 -70.22 -1.91 -30.47
N SER A 722 -69.28 -1.20 -29.85
CA SER A 722 -67.99 -0.86 -30.45
C SER A 722 -66.88 -1.25 -29.47
N ILE A 723 -65.85 -1.93 -29.96
CA ILE A 723 -64.72 -2.43 -29.18
C ILE A 723 -63.43 -1.88 -29.82
N PRO A 724 -62.75 -0.92 -29.19
CA PRO A 724 -61.55 -0.33 -29.77
C PRO A 724 -60.36 -1.30 -29.72
N ALA A 725 -59.54 -1.32 -30.77
CA ALA A 725 -58.34 -2.15 -30.89
C ALA A 725 -57.16 -1.62 -30.07
N GLN A 726 -57.09 -0.29 -29.91
CA GLN A 726 -56.10 0.41 -29.10
C GLN A 726 -56.76 1.05 -27.89
N GLU A 727 -56.04 1.99 -27.25
CA GLU A 727 -56.53 2.70 -26.08
C GLU A 727 -57.72 3.59 -26.43
N VAL A 728 -57.77 4.10 -27.66
CA VAL A 728 -58.90 4.87 -28.23
C VAL A 728 -59.11 4.45 -29.69
N GLY A 729 -60.35 4.51 -30.16
CA GLY A 729 -60.74 4.04 -31.50
C GLY A 729 -61.06 5.16 -32.51
N GLY A 730 -61.09 4.85 -33.80
CA GLY A 730 -61.68 5.68 -34.87
C GLY A 730 -63.16 5.41 -35.11
N ASP A 731 -63.66 4.24 -34.71
CA ASP A 731 -65.04 3.83 -34.97
C ASP A 731 -66.09 4.65 -34.19
N TYR A 732 -67.21 4.90 -34.86
CA TYR A 732 -68.38 5.59 -34.34
C TYR A 732 -69.65 4.82 -34.65
N TYR A 733 -70.55 4.72 -33.68
CA TYR A 733 -71.95 4.46 -33.96
C TYR A 733 -72.84 5.27 -33.03
N ASP A 734 -74.05 5.58 -33.48
CA ASP A 734 -75.04 6.29 -32.65
C ASP A 734 -76.48 5.96 -33.06
N TYR A 735 -77.38 6.21 -32.12
CA TYR A 735 -78.82 6.11 -32.31
C TYR A 735 -79.43 7.49 -32.18
N LEU A 736 -79.86 8.05 -33.31
CA LEU A 736 -80.45 9.37 -33.41
C LEU A 736 -81.98 9.23 -33.51
N ASN A 737 -82.73 9.76 -32.56
CA ASN A 737 -84.19 9.59 -32.44
C ASN A 737 -84.95 10.93 -32.45
N GLY A 738 -84.56 11.84 -33.35
CA GLY A 738 -85.17 13.16 -33.54
C GLY A 738 -86.59 13.16 -34.13
N ALA A 739 -87.13 14.34 -34.44
CA ALA A 739 -88.57 14.56 -34.68
C ALA A 739 -89.19 13.93 -35.96
N ALA A 740 -88.40 13.46 -36.93
CA ALA A 740 -88.89 13.03 -38.24
C ALA A 740 -88.94 11.51 -38.49
N ALA A 741 -88.09 10.73 -37.83
CA ALA A 741 -88.02 9.27 -37.96
C ALA A 741 -87.97 8.61 -36.58
N ASP A 742 -88.48 7.38 -36.45
CA ASP A 742 -88.52 6.68 -35.16
C ASP A 742 -87.10 6.30 -34.69
N LEU A 743 -86.19 6.01 -35.63
CA LEU A 743 -84.79 5.69 -35.36
C LEU A 743 -83.90 5.98 -36.56
N THR A 744 -82.79 6.68 -36.37
CA THR A 744 -81.70 6.76 -37.34
C THR A 744 -80.45 6.11 -36.74
N VAL A 745 -79.96 5.05 -37.37
CA VAL A 745 -78.69 4.41 -37.02
C VAL A 745 -77.60 5.05 -37.85
N ILE A 746 -76.54 5.53 -37.19
CA ILE A 746 -75.31 5.96 -37.86
C ILE A 746 -74.19 5.01 -37.44
N ILE A 747 -73.38 4.58 -38.39
CA ILE A 747 -72.09 3.92 -38.17
C ILE A 747 -71.04 4.63 -39.02
N GLY A 748 -69.79 4.65 -38.58
CA GLY A 748 -68.71 5.15 -39.40
C GLY A 748 -67.34 4.85 -38.81
N ASP A 749 -66.34 5.02 -39.64
CA ASP A 749 -64.93 4.84 -39.29
C ASP A 749 -64.12 6.05 -39.81
N VAL A 750 -63.21 6.54 -38.97
CA VAL A 750 -62.32 7.65 -39.26
C VAL A 750 -60.99 7.10 -39.76
N SER A 751 -60.57 7.52 -40.97
CA SER A 751 -59.29 7.10 -41.54
C SER A 751 -58.11 7.48 -40.61
N GLY A 752 -57.31 6.49 -40.22
CA GLY A 752 -56.19 6.63 -39.29
C GLY A 752 -56.38 5.72 -38.08
N LYS A 753 -55.49 5.79 -37.09
CA LYS A 753 -55.58 5.00 -35.85
C LYS A 753 -55.14 5.82 -34.65
N GLY A 754 -55.57 5.42 -33.45
CA GLY A 754 -55.16 6.03 -32.20
C GLY A 754 -55.84 7.39 -31.92
N THR A 755 -55.10 8.32 -31.32
CA THR A 755 -55.68 9.54 -30.71
C THR A 755 -56.26 10.53 -31.71
N SER A 756 -55.69 10.66 -32.91
CA SER A 756 -56.20 11.56 -33.95
C SER A 756 -57.57 11.10 -34.46
N ALA A 757 -57.72 9.80 -34.74
CA ALA A 757 -58.98 9.21 -35.18
C ALA A 757 -60.09 9.40 -34.12
N ALA A 758 -59.77 9.17 -32.84
CA ALA A 758 -60.70 9.36 -31.73
C ALA A 758 -61.20 10.81 -31.54
N LEU A 759 -60.34 11.80 -31.82
CA LEU A 759 -60.73 13.22 -31.75
C LEU A 759 -61.69 13.59 -32.88
N TYR A 760 -61.42 13.14 -34.11
CA TYR A 760 -62.34 13.33 -35.23
C TYR A 760 -63.66 12.59 -35.02
N MET A 761 -63.61 11.38 -34.47
CA MET A 761 -64.78 10.60 -34.06
C MET A 761 -65.68 11.43 -33.13
N SER A 762 -65.10 11.99 -32.06
CA SER A 762 -65.82 12.86 -31.11
C SER A 762 -66.43 14.09 -31.78
N LYS A 763 -65.74 14.68 -32.77
CA LYS A 763 -66.23 15.82 -33.55
C LYS A 763 -67.41 15.43 -34.45
N VAL A 764 -67.31 14.30 -35.15
CA VAL A 764 -68.40 13.75 -35.98
C VAL A 764 -69.62 13.52 -35.12
N GLN A 765 -69.44 12.86 -33.98
CA GLN A 765 -70.53 12.61 -33.06
C GLN A 765 -71.24 13.90 -32.62
N GLY A 766 -70.48 14.91 -32.20
CA GLY A 766 -71.04 16.20 -31.81
C GLY A 766 -71.84 16.85 -32.95
N ILE A 767 -71.31 16.78 -34.18
CA ILE A 767 -71.99 17.29 -35.38
C ILE A 767 -73.28 16.51 -35.66
N MET A 768 -73.22 15.17 -35.70
CA MET A 768 -74.38 14.32 -35.98
C MET A 768 -75.49 14.52 -34.96
N ARG A 769 -75.15 14.55 -33.66
CA ARG A 769 -76.13 14.83 -32.59
C ARG A 769 -76.71 16.23 -32.69
N SER A 770 -75.92 17.24 -33.04
CA SER A 770 -76.42 18.61 -33.24
C SER A 770 -77.38 18.74 -34.42
N LEU A 771 -77.24 17.86 -35.42
CA LEU A 771 -78.07 17.84 -36.61
C LEU A 771 -79.33 16.98 -36.45
N ASN A 772 -79.41 16.15 -35.40
CA ASN A 772 -80.52 15.22 -35.16
C ASN A 772 -81.89 15.91 -35.10
N ASP A 773 -81.97 17.09 -34.48
CA ASP A 773 -83.24 17.78 -34.23
C ASP A 773 -83.88 18.38 -35.51
N PHE A 774 -83.14 18.43 -36.62
CA PHE A 774 -83.61 18.99 -37.90
C PHE A 774 -84.41 18.01 -38.75
N GLY A 775 -84.56 16.75 -38.32
CA GLY A 775 -85.39 15.77 -39.04
C GLY A 775 -84.91 15.47 -40.46
N LEU A 776 -83.61 15.49 -40.68
CA LEU A 776 -82.98 15.30 -42.00
C LEU A 776 -83.00 13.82 -42.39
N SER A 777 -83.13 13.53 -43.69
CA SER A 777 -82.85 12.19 -44.21
C SER A 777 -81.36 11.84 -44.04
N PRO A 778 -80.95 10.55 -44.03
CA PRO A 778 -79.54 10.18 -43.91
C PRO A 778 -78.64 10.86 -44.95
N ARG A 779 -79.12 11.03 -46.19
CA ARG A 779 -78.37 11.75 -47.23
C ARG A 779 -78.16 13.22 -46.88
N ASP A 780 -79.21 13.92 -46.48
CA ASP A 780 -79.12 15.34 -46.14
C ASP A 780 -78.31 15.59 -44.85
N LEU A 781 -78.42 14.67 -43.88
CA LEU A 781 -77.59 14.65 -42.67
C LEU A 781 -76.10 14.61 -43.03
N PHE A 782 -75.69 13.70 -43.92
CA PHE A 782 -74.30 13.61 -44.37
C PHE A 782 -73.85 14.82 -45.19
N ILE A 783 -74.70 15.42 -46.02
CA ILE A 783 -74.37 16.64 -46.76
C ILE A 783 -74.05 17.78 -45.79
N ARG A 784 -74.87 17.96 -44.74
CA ARG A 784 -74.66 18.97 -43.70
C ARG A 784 -73.44 18.65 -42.84
N ALA A 785 -73.24 17.40 -42.45
CA ALA A 785 -72.06 16.98 -41.71
C ALA A 785 -70.78 17.26 -42.50
N ASN A 786 -70.74 16.94 -43.80
CA ASN A 786 -69.59 17.23 -44.66
C ASN A 786 -69.31 18.73 -44.77
N GLN A 787 -70.34 19.58 -44.84
CA GLN A 787 -70.19 21.05 -44.83
C GLN A 787 -69.48 21.57 -43.58
N LEU A 788 -69.76 20.96 -42.42
CA LEU A 788 -69.18 21.34 -41.14
C LEU A 788 -67.77 20.75 -40.96
N LEU A 789 -67.53 19.53 -41.44
CA LEU A 789 -66.26 18.83 -41.28
C LEU A 789 -65.15 19.36 -42.21
N ILE A 790 -65.46 19.60 -43.49
CA ILE A 790 -64.41 19.83 -44.52
C ILE A 790 -63.57 21.09 -44.32
N LYS A 791 -64.05 22.06 -43.53
CA LYS A 791 -63.30 23.28 -43.23
C LYS A 791 -62.16 23.05 -42.25
N ASP A 792 -62.31 22.04 -41.39
CA ASP A 792 -61.47 21.85 -40.20
C ASP A 792 -60.78 20.47 -40.18
N MET A 793 -61.02 19.62 -41.18
CA MET A 793 -60.31 18.35 -41.33
C MET A 793 -58.99 18.55 -42.07
N GLU A 794 -57.94 17.83 -41.63
CA GLU A 794 -56.68 17.76 -42.36
C GLU A 794 -56.87 17.09 -43.73
N LYS A 795 -56.11 17.53 -44.74
CA LYS A 795 -56.28 17.13 -46.14
C LYS A 795 -56.13 15.62 -46.42
N GLN A 796 -55.57 14.85 -45.49
CA GLN A 796 -55.34 13.40 -45.62
C GLN A 796 -56.28 12.56 -44.74
N SER A 797 -57.19 13.19 -43.98
CA SER A 797 -58.17 12.50 -43.15
C SER A 797 -59.54 12.52 -43.82
N PHE A 798 -60.24 11.40 -43.79
CA PHE A 798 -61.63 11.26 -44.22
C PHE A 798 -62.38 10.33 -43.27
N ILE A 799 -63.70 10.33 -43.36
CA ILE A 799 -64.55 9.53 -42.50
C ILE A 799 -65.51 8.77 -43.40
N THR A 800 -65.49 7.46 -43.31
CA THR A 800 -66.50 6.62 -43.93
C THR A 800 -67.71 6.57 -43.00
N ALA A 801 -68.92 6.70 -43.52
CA ALA A 801 -70.13 6.58 -42.70
C ALA A 801 -71.29 5.93 -43.46
N MET A 802 -72.20 5.32 -42.74
CA MET A 802 -73.48 4.83 -43.23
C MET A 802 -74.58 5.25 -42.27
N GLY A 803 -75.70 5.71 -42.84
CA GLY A 803 -76.84 6.19 -42.09
C GLY A 803 -78.12 5.54 -42.60
N ALA A 804 -78.92 5.03 -41.68
CA ALA A 804 -80.20 4.39 -41.97
C ALA A 804 -81.31 4.91 -41.07
N ALA A 805 -82.31 5.57 -41.65
CA ALA A 805 -83.48 6.09 -40.95
C ALA A 805 -84.66 5.12 -41.12
N PHE A 806 -85.18 4.61 -40.01
CA PHE A 806 -86.30 3.69 -39.92
C PHE A 806 -87.58 4.45 -39.52
N ASP A 807 -88.62 4.30 -40.35
CA ASP A 807 -90.00 4.60 -39.99
C ASP A 807 -90.67 3.27 -39.65
N ALA A 808 -90.81 2.98 -38.35
CA ALA A 808 -91.31 1.69 -37.87
C ALA A 808 -92.80 1.51 -38.18
N LYS A 809 -93.55 2.62 -38.30
CA LYS A 809 -94.97 2.59 -38.64
C LYS A 809 -95.21 2.28 -40.11
N LYS A 810 -94.40 2.84 -41.00
CA LYS A 810 -94.49 2.57 -42.45
C LYS A 810 -93.72 1.33 -42.89
N GLN A 811 -92.87 0.78 -42.03
CA GLN A 811 -91.96 -0.33 -42.33
C GLN A 811 -91.05 -0.01 -43.54
N VAL A 812 -90.51 1.20 -43.52
CA VAL A 812 -89.61 1.73 -44.55
C VAL A 812 -88.31 2.19 -43.90
N MET A 813 -87.19 1.88 -44.54
CA MET A 813 -85.86 2.34 -44.18
C MET A 813 -85.26 3.14 -45.32
N GLN A 814 -84.81 4.36 -45.04
CA GLN A 814 -84.01 5.16 -45.95
C GLN A 814 -82.53 4.96 -45.61
N LEU A 815 -81.70 4.67 -46.60
CA LEU A 815 -80.28 4.35 -46.45
C LEU A 815 -79.42 5.29 -47.29
N ALA A 816 -78.39 5.87 -46.69
CA ALA A 816 -77.32 6.58 -47.39
C ALA A 816 -75.95 6.09 -46.94
N ARG A 817 -74.99 6.03 -47.87
CA ARG A 817 -73.62 5.55 -47.62
C ARG A 817 -72.60 6.60 -48.05
N ALA A 818 -71.86 7.15 -47.11
CA ALA A 818 -70.70 8.00 -47.35
C ALA A 818 -69.41 7.14 -47.35
N GLY A 819 -69.26 6.26 -48.35
CA GLY A 819 -68.04 5.48 -48.57
C GLY A 819 -67.77 4.28 -47.63
N HIS A 820 -68.66 3.99 -46.67
CA HIS A 820 -68.50 2.92 -45.66
C HIS A 820 -68.79 1.50 -46.16
N SER A 821 -68.54 0.48 -45.35
CA SER A 821 -68.83 -0.94 -45.66
C SER A 821 -70.30 -1.18 -46.02
N PRO A 822 -70.63 -2.27 -46.76
CA PRO A 822 -72.01 -2.59 -47.16
C PRO A 822 -72.97 -2.78 -45.97
N LEU A 823 -74.26 -2.55 -46.21
CA LEU A 823 -75.31 -2.99 -45.28
C LEU A 823 -75.67 -4.44 -45.58
N TYR A 824 -75.64 -5.31 -44.57
CA TYR A 824 -76.06 -6.70 -44.69
C TYR A 824 -77.54 -6.80 -44.29
N HIS A 825 -78.39 -7.14 -45.26
CA HIS A 825 -79.84 -7.27 -45.06
C HIS A 825 -80.28 -8.73 -45.21
N PHE A 826 -80.62 -9.39 -44.11
CA PHE A 826 -81.30 -10.68 -44.13
C PHE A 826 -82.81 -10.49 -44.32
N CYS A 827 -83.35 -11.00 -45.43
CA CYS A 827 -84.77 -10.95 -45.75
C CYS A 827 -85.46 -12.24 -45.27
N ALA A 828 -86.34 -12.12 -44.28
CA ALA A 828 -87.01 -13.26 -43.67
C ALA A 828 -87.93 -14.02 -44.65
N ALA A 829 -88.55 -13.30 -45.59
CA ALA A 829 -89.45 -13.90 -46.59
C ALA A 829 -88.72 -14.83 -47.57
N THR A 830 -87.46 -14.55 -47.89
CA THR A 830 -86.68 -15.31 -48.87
C THR A 830 -85.59 -16.18 -48.24
N GLY A 831 -85.20 -15.89 -46.99
CA GLY A 831 -84.05 -16.50 -46.33
C GLY A 831 -82.69 -16.08 -46.92
N ALA A 832 -82.67 -15.10 -47.83
CA ALA A 832 -81.47 -14.60 -48.47
C ALA A 832 -80.87 -13.40 -47.72
N VAL A 833 -79.53 -13.25 -47.78
CA VAL A 833 -78.82 -12.06 -47.31
C VAL A 833 -78.40 -11.23 -48.52
N ASN A 834 -78.88 -9.99 -48.58
CA ASN A 834 -78.58 -9.03 -49.63
C ASN A 834 -77.60 -7.97 -49.11
N LEU A 835 -76.61 -7.60 -49.91
CA LEU A 835 -75.69 -6.51 -49.61
C LEU A 835 -76.15 -5.23 -50.31
N HIS A 836 -76.36 -4.15 -49.55
CA HIS A 836 -76.72 -2.85 -50.11
C HIS A 836 -75.53 -1.89 -50.07
N THR A 837 -75.11 -1.40 -51.23
CA THR A 837 -74.00 -0.45 -51.39
C THR A 837 -74.39 0.77 -52.23
N PRO A 838 -75.25 1.67 -51.73
CA PRO A 838 -75.55 2.92 -52.43
C PRO A 838 -74.27 3.71 -52.78
N LYS A 839 -74.32 4.48 -53.87
CA LYS A 839 -73.19 5.34 -54.25
C LYS A 839 -72.91 6.42 -53.20
N GLY A 840 -71.63 6.71 -53.03
CA GLY A 840 -71.14 7.77 -52.16
C GLY A 840 -69.67 7.63 -51.84
N ILE A 841 -69.08 8.73 -51.39
CA ILE A 841 -67.66 8.85 -50.98
C ILE A 841 -67.59 9.29 -49.51
N GLY A 842 -66.42 9.12 -48.89
CA GLY A 842 -66.19 9.52 -47.50
C GLY A 842 -66.39 11.01 -47.24
N LEU A 843 -66.87 11.33 -46.04
CA LEU A 843 -66.95 12.69 -45.50
C LEU A 843 -65.53 13.29 -45.42
N GLY A 844 -65.40 14.58 -45.73
CA GLY A 844 -64.11 15.30 -45.72
C GLY A 844 -63.32 15.24 -47.02
N LEU A 845 -63.65 14.34 -47.96
CA LEU A 845 -62.87 14.16 -49.21
C LEU A 845 -63.10 15.24 -50.27
N THR A 846 -64.30 15.83 -50.34
CA THR A 846 -64.61 16.84 -51.36
C THR A 846 -65.63 17.86 -50.89
N LYS A 847 -65.60 19.04 -51.52
CA LYS A 847 -66.51 20.16 -51.24
C LYS A 847 -67.97 19.72 -51.38
N SER A 848 -68.83 20.33 -50.56
CA SER A 848 -70.20 19.87 -50.33
C SER A 848 -71.07 19.78 -51.59
N GLU A 849 -70.84 20.60 -52.61
CA GLU A 849 -71.58 20.52 -53.88
C GLU A 849 -71.28 19.21 -54.63
N HIS A 850 -70.01 18.81 -54.73
CA HIS A 850 -69.60 17.55 -55.35
C HIS A 850 -70.00 16.36 -54.49
N PHE A 851 -69.88 16.49 -53.16
CA PHE A 851 -70.29 15.46 -52.22
C PHE A 851 -71.79 15.14 -52.33
N SER A 852 -72.66 16.16 -52.37
CA SER A 852 -74.10 16.00 -52.53
C SER A 852 -74.50 15.27 -53.83
N LYS A 853 -73.78 15.53 -54.93
CA LYS A 853 -73.99 14.85 -56.23
C LYS A 853 -73.50 13.39 -56.24
N SER A 854 -72.59 13.04 -55.34
CA SER A 854 -72.03 11.68 -55.25
C SER A 854 -72.86 10.71 -54.41
N LEU A 855 -73.69 11.23 -53.50
CA LEU A 855 -74.52 10.44 -52.58
C LEU A 855 -75.83 10.00 -53.22
N GLU A 856 -76.11 8.71 -53.11
CA GLU A 856 -77.38 8.05 -53.43
C GLU A 856 -78.13 7.72 -52.13
N GLU A 857 -79.45 7.90 -52.14
CA GLU A 857 -80.35 7.47 -51.06
C GLU A 857 -81.23 6.35 -51.58
N LEU A 858 -81.27 5.24 -50.85
CA LEU A 858 -82.04 4.06 -51.18
C LEU A 858 -83.19 3.91 -50.19
N GLU A 859 -84.41 3.71 -50.70
CA GLU A 859 -85.56 3.37 -49.87
C GLU A 859 -85.80 1.86 -49.91
N LEU A 860 -85.92 1.24 -48.74
CA LEU A 860 -86.12 -0.20 -48.57
C LEU A 860 -87.36 -0.46 -47.72
N HIS A 861 -88.29 -1.22 -48.27
CA HIS A 861 -89.40 -1.78 -47.50
C HIS A 861 -88.95 -3.05 -46.78
N TYR A 862 -89.43 -3.25 -45.56
CA TYR A 862 -89.09 -4.42 -44.75
C TYR A 862 -90.30 -5.02 -44.06
N ALA A 863 -90.19 -6.27 -43.65
CA ALA A 863 -91.22 -7.01 -42.94
C ALA A 863 -90.71 -7.52 -41.58
N PRO A 864 -91.61 -7.87 -40.64
CA PRO A 864 -91.23 -8.53 -39.39
C PRO A 864 -90.35 -9.77 -39.65
N GLY A 865 -89.24 -9.87 -38.92
CA GLY A 865 -88.22 -10.90 -39.10
C GLY A 865 -86.99 -10.46 -39.89
N ASP A 866 -87.07 -9.39 -40.69
CA ASP A 866 -85.92 -8.86 -41.43
C ASP A 866 -84.85 -8.31 -40.47
N VAL A 867 -83.57 -8.50 -40.84
CA VAL A 867 -82.41 -8.05 -40.04
C VAL A 867 -81.49 -7.18 -40.88
N PHE A 868 -81.13 -6.03 -40.33
CA PHE A 868 -80.17 -5.08 -40.88
C PHE A 868 -78.94 -5.05 -39.98
N LEU A 869 -77.81 -5.49 -40.53
CA LEU A 869 -76.53 -5.54 -39.84
C LEU A 869 -75.58 -4.49 -40.45
N PHE A 870 -75.16 -3.57 -39.59
CA PHE A 870 -74.15 -2.54 -39.85
C PHE A 870 -72.86 -2.97 -39.16
N ILE A 871 -71.76 -2.94 -39.90
CA ILE A 871 -70.42 -3.28 -39.37
C ILE A 871 -69.37 -2.30 -39.88
N THR A 872 -68.29 -2.18 -39.13
CA THR A 872 -67.02 -1.61 -39.62
C THR A 872 -66.14 -2.70 -40.22
N ASP A 873 -65.17 -2.30 -41.01
CA ASP A 873 -64.23 -3.19 -41.70
C ASP A 873 -63.41 -4.06 -40.74
N GLY A 874 -63.17 -3.61 -39.50
CA GLY A 874 -62.50 -4.43 -38.49
C GLY A 874 -63.15 -5.81 -38.25
N ILE A 875 -64.45 -5.98 -38.54
CA ILE A 875 -65.12 -7.28 -38.48
C ILE A 875 -64.67 -8.19 -39.64
N THR A 876 -64.72 -7.70 -40.88
CA THR A 876 -64.39 -8.50 -42.07
C THR A 876 -62.88 -8.67 -42.25
N GLU A 877 -62.09 -7.68 -41.86
CA GLU A 877 -60.63 -7.66 -41.98
C GLU A 877 -59.93 -8.26 -40.75
N ALA A 878 -60.69 -8.79 -39.77
CA ALA A 878 -60.11 -9.50 -38.63
C ALA A 878 -59.27 -10.69 -39.12
N GLN A 879 -58.00 -10.75 -38.70
CA GLN A 879 -57.05 -11.76 -39.16
C GLN A 879 -56.84 -12.89 -38.14
N ASN A 880 -56.70 -14.11 -38.64
CA ASN A 880 -56.22 -15.25 -37.84
C ASN A 880 -54.68 -15.35 -37.86
N THR A 881 -54.12 -16.33 -37.14
CA THR A 881 -52.66 -16.55 -37.07
C THR A 881 -52.00 -16.90 -38.40
N ALA A 882 -52.78 -17.24 -39.44
CA ALA A 882 -52.31 -17.46 -40.80
C ALA A 882 -52.43 -16.20 -41.68
N HIS A 883 -52.78 -15.05 -41.10
CA HIS A 883 -53.04 -13.78 -41.80
C HIS A 883 -54.17 -13.86 -42.84
N LEU A 884 -55.10 -14.79 -42.66
CA LEU A 884 -56.34 -14.82 -43.44
C LEU A 884 -57.40 -13.98 -42.74
N GLU A 885 -58.13 -13.19 -43.52
CA GLU A 885 -59.24 -12.35 -43.06
C GLU A 885 -60.51 -13.18 -42.85
N TYR A 886 -61.36 -12.76 -41.91
CA TYR A 886 -62.65 -13.39 -41.61
C TYR A 886 -63.58 -13.34 -42.84
N GLY A 887 -63.61 -12.19 -43.51
CA GLY A 887 -64.29 -11.98 -44.79
C GLY A 887 -65.82 -11.99 -44.73
N ASP A 888 -66.43 -11.63 -45.86
CA ASP A 888 -67.89 -11.54 -46.00
C ASP A 888 -68.60 -12.89 -45.95
N ALA A 889 -67.97 -13.94 -46.48
CA ALA A 889 -68.59 -15.25 -46.62
C ALA A 889 -69.03 -15.84 -45.26
N GLU A 890 -68.14 -15.77 -44.27
CA GLU A 890 -68.39 -16.25 -42.91
C GLU A 890 -69.51 -15.45 -42.23
N LEU A 891 -69.58 -14.13 -42.48
CA LEU A 891 -70.62 -13.28 -41.92
C LEU A 891 -72.00 -13.57 -42.54
N LEU A 892 -72.06 -13.77 -43.86
CA LEU A 892 -73.28 -14.12 -44.59
C LEU A 892 -73.85 -15.46 -44.11
N ASP A 893 -72.98 -16.45 -43.89
CA ASP A 893 -73.41 -17.77 -43.42
C ASP A 893 -73.85 -17.74 -41.96
N LEU A 894 -73.18 -16.95 -41.11
CA LEU A 894 -73.60 -16.74 -39.74
C LEU A 894 -74.99 -16.09 -39.64
N LEU A 895 -75.27 -15.09 -40.49
CA LEU A 895 -76.59 -14.43 -40.54
C LEU A 895 -77.71 -15.40 -40.92
N LYS A 896 -77.48 -16.31 -41.88
CA LYS A 896 -78.46 -17.33 -42.27
C LYS A 896 -78.74 -18.32 -41.13
N GLN A 897 -77.70 -18.72 -40.38
CA GLN A 897 -77.80 -19.69 -39.29
C GLN A 897 -78.49 -19.12 -38.04
N CYS A 898 -78.36 -17.82 -37.79
CA CYS A 898 -78.91 -17.17 -36.60
C CYS A 898 -80.35 -16.67 -36.79
N ASN A 899 -81.10 -17.21 -37.76
CA ASN A 899 -82.49 -16.83 -37.99
C ASN A 899 -83.33 -17.02 -36.71
N GLY A 900 -84.09 -15.99 -36.34
CA GLY A 900 -84.92 -15.98 -35.13
C GLY A 900 -84.25 -15.46 -33.85
N HIS A 901 -82.92 -15.29 -33.80
CA HIS A 901 -82.24 -14.68 -32.64
C HIS A 901 -82.68 -13.22 -32.42
N SER A 902 -82.60 -12.74 -31.17
CA SER A 902 -82.73 -11.31 -30.86
C SER A 902 -81.51 -10.54 -31.39
N ALA A 903 -81.66 -9.23 -31.62
CA ALA A 903 -80.59 -8.36 -32.10
C ALA A 903 -79.35 -8.44 -31.21
N LYS A 904 -79.54 -8.46 -29.88
CA LYS A 904 -78.47 -8.63 -28.90
C LYS A 904 -77.76 -9.98 -29.04
N ARG A 905 -78.52 -11.07 -29.19
CA ARG A 905 -77.94 -12.42 -29.30
C ARG A 905 -77.15 -12.57 -30.61
N LEU A 906 -77.65 -11.99 -31.70
CA LEU A 906 -76.95 -11.99 -32.98
C LEU A 906 -75.65 -11.18 -32.92
N ARG A 907 -75.68 -9.96 -32.36
CA ARG A 907 -74.48 -9.14 -32.13
C ARG A 907 -73.42 -9.90 -31.33
N ASP A 908 -73.81 -10.50 -30.20
CA ASP A 908 -72.88 -11.25 -29.33
C ASP A 908 -72.28 -12.47 -30.06
N GLN A 909 -73.07 -13.13 -30.93
CA GLN A 909 -72.60 -14.27 -31.72
C GLN A 909 -71.60 -13.85 -32.81
N ILE A 910 -71.82 -12.69 -33.46
CA ILE A 910 -70.87 -12.13 -34.46
C ILE A 910 -69.52 -11.86 -33.79
N ILE A 911 -69.53 -11.15 -32.65
CA ILE A 911 -68.29 -10.86 -31.91
C ILE A 911 -67.60 -12.15 -31.45
N ALA A 912 -68.36 -13.14 -30.95
CA ALA A 912 -67.78 -14.42 -30.56
C ALA A 912 -67.16 -15.18 -31.74
N SER A 913 -67.81 -15.16 -32.91
CA SER A 913 -67.32 -15.80 -34.14
C SER A 913 -66.00 -15.19 -34.61
N VAL A 914 -65.94 -13.85 -34.66
CA VAL A 914 -64.71 -13.10 -35.04
C VAL A 914 -63.57 -13.39 -34.06
N ASN A 915 -63.83 -13.36 -32.75
CA ASN A 915 -62.82 -13.67 -31.75
C ASN A 915 -62.33 -15.13 -31.82
N GLN A 916 -63.25 -16.07 -32.09
CA GLN A 916 -62.90 -17.49 -32.26
C GLN A 916 -62.03 -17.70 -33.50
N PHE A 917 -62.31 -17.00 -34.59
CA PHE A 917 -61.50 -17.03 -35.81
C PHE A 917 -60.11 -16.42 -35.62
N ALA A 918 -60.02 -15.25 -34.96
CA ALA A 918 -58.76 -14.56 -34.72
C ALA A 918 -57.81 -15.34 -33.79
N GLY A 919 -58.36 -16.09 -32.83
CA GLY A 919 -57.59 -16.93 -31.92
C GLY A 919 -56.68 -16.12 -31.00
N ALA A 920 -55.36 -16.28 -31.15
CA ALA A 920 -54.35 -15.57 -30.36
C ALA A 920 -53.84 -14.27 -31.00
N MET A 921 -54.35 -13.90 -32.19
CA MET A 921 -53.96 -12.66 -32.85
C MET A 921 -54.52 -11.44 -32.11
N PRO A 922 -53.72 -10.39 -31.89
CA PRO A 922 -54.23 -9.14 -31.36
C PRO A 922 -55.17 -8.48 -32.37
N GLN A 923 -56.20 -7.80 -31.86
CA GLN A 923 -57.12 -7.01 -32.67
C GLN A 923 -56.35 -5.90 -33.40
N HIS A 924 -56.48 -5.84 -34.73
CA HIS A 924 -55.76 -4.89 -35.57
C HIS A 924 -56.55 -3.61 -35.89
N ASP A 925 -57.88 -3.68 -35.88
CA ASP A 925 -58.78 -2.55 -36.08
C ASP A 925 -60.01 -2.60 -35.18
N ASP A 926 -60.69 -1.46 -35.03
CA ASP A 926 -61.86 -1.35 -34.17
C ASP A 926 -63.02 -2.25 -34.66
N LEU A 927 -63.73 -2.86 -33.72
CA LEU A 927 -64.85 -3.74 -34.02
C LEU A 927 -66.16 -3.07 -33.66
N THR A 928 -66.93 -2.63 -34.64
CA THR A 928 -68.26 -2.06 -34.40
C THR A 928 -69.33 -2.86 -35.12
N VAL A 929 -70.38 -3.20 -34.37
CA VAL A 929 -71.52 -3.97 -34.85
C VAL A 929 -72.80 -3.32 -34.37
N VAL A 930 -73.73 -3.02 -35.27
CA VAL A 930 -75.10 -2.63 -34.95
C VAL A 930 -76.08 -3.53 -35.69
N VAL A 931 -77.03 -4.08 -34.95
CA VAL A 931 -78.09 -4.95 -35.45
C VAL A 931 -79.43 -4.26 -35.20
N VAL A 932 -80.24 -4.15 -36.26
CA VAL A 932 -81.66 -3.75 -36.17
C VAL A 932 -82.49 -4.87 -36.77
N LYS A 933 -83.40 -5.43 -35.98
CA LYS A 933 -84.32 -6.49 -36.41
C LYS A 933 -85.76 -5.98 -36.32
N ALA A 934 -86.54 -6.15 -37.38
CA ALA A 934 -87.96 -5.88 -37.35
C ALA A 934 -88.71 -7.00 -36.59
N ILE A 935 -89.64 -6.67 -35.70
CA ILE A 935 -90.42 -7.63 -34.88
C ILE A 935 -91.92 -7.53 -35.17
#